data_AF-A0A6I9ZEH9-F1
#
_entry.id   AF-A0A6I9ZEH9-F1
#
_cell.length_a   1.000
_cell.length_b   1.000
_cell.length_c   1.000
_cell.angle_alpha   90.00
_cell.angle_beta   90.00
_cell.angle_gamma   90.00
#
_symmetry.space_group_name_H-M   'P 1'
#
loop_
_entity.id
_entity.type
_entity.pdbx_description
1 polymer ?
#
loop_
_entity_poly.entity_id
_entity_poly.type
_entity_poly.pdbx_seq_one_letter_code
_entity_poly.pdbx_strand_id
1 'polypeptide(L)'
;MSQHLGDNSYRIRVFPGILFVFIHPSQHVKGAILIFMGIVVLTMKASVIEMFLVLLATGIHSNKDMTKKIKRPKLTVPQINCDVKAGKIINPEFVVKCPAGCQDPKYHVYGTDIYASYSSVCGAAIHSGVLDNSGGKILVRKVAGQSGYKGSYSNGVQSLSLPRWRESFIVSEGKSQKGVTYPSALTYSSSKSPAAKTDETTKAYQKPPVPGTTAQPVTLTQITGATATGAAHASLPKPSPSAGSTSSSLRPQPVGLRSGELDLWATSTYTSGQNSPRADPGFVPKEELSTQALEPLSQGDPNCKIDLSFVIDGSSSIGKRRFRIQKQFLADVAQALDIGPAGPLMGIVQYGDNPSAQFNLRTHMNSRDLRTAIEKITQRGGLSNAGRAISFVTKNFFSKANGNRGSAPNVAVVIVDGWPTDKVEEASRFARESGINIFFITIEGATENEKQYVVEPNFSHKAVCRTNGFYSLNVQSWFSLHKTVQALVKRVCDTDRLACSKTCLNSADIGFVIDGSSSVGTGNFRTVLQFVANLSKEFEISDIDTRIGAVQYTYEQRLEFGFDDYSTKSDILNAIKRVGYWSGGTSTGAAINYALEQLFKKSKPNKRKLMILITDGRSYDDVRIPAMVAHHKGVITYAIGVAWAAQDELEVIATHPAKDHSFFVDEFDNLYKFVPKVIQNICTEFNSQPRN
;
A
#
# COMPACT_ATOMS: atom_id res chain seq x y z
N MET A 1 11.84 -27.32 -62.07
CA MET A 1 11.07 -27.77 -63.25
C MET A 1 10.28 -29.03 -62.86
N SER A 2 9.49 -29.63 -63.75
CA SER A 2 8.38 -30.55 -63.37
C SER A 2 8.75 -32.04 -63.32
N GLN A 3 7.74 -32.88 -62.97
CA GLN A 3 7.63 -34.36 -63.12
C GLN A 3 8.40 -35.24 -62.10
N HIS A 4 7.95 -36.44 -61.70
CA HIS A 4 6.60 -37.03 -61.50
C HIS A 4 6.75 -38.44 -60.86
N LEU A 5 5.86 -38.86 -59.93
CA LEU A 5 5.47 -40.28 -59.57
C LEU A 5 6.60 -41.29 -59.22
N GLY A 6 6.57 -42.18 -58.22
CA GLY A 6 5.60 -42.69 -57.22
C GLY A 6 6.21 -44.01 -56.63
N ASP A 7 5.63 -44.82 -55.74
CA ASP A 7 4.48 -44.73 -54.83
C ASP A 7 4.59 -45.90 -53.78
N ASN A 8 3.85 -45.86 -52.66
CA ASN A 8 3.82 -46.82 -51.53
C ASN A 8 5.09 -46.87 -50.64
N SER A 9 5.02 -46.93 -49.30
CA SER A 9 4.03 -47.66 -48.48
C SER A 9 3.93 -47.23 -46.99
N TYR A 10 2.71 -47.31 -46.44
CA TYR A 10 2.31 -47.55 -45.03
C TYR A 10 2.61 -46.61 -43.83
N ARG A 11 1.49 -46.24 -43.16
CA ARG A 11 1.21 -46.11 -41.69
C ARG A 11 1.34 -44.76 -40.91
N ILE A 12 0.14 -44.24 -40.57
CA ILE A 12 -0.35 -43.81 -39.22
C ILE A 12 -0.01 -42.39 -38.65
N ARG A 13 -1.08 -41.56 -38.59
CA ARG A 13 -1.51 -40.51 -37.59
C ARG A 13 -0.48 -39.48 -37.06
N VAL A 14 -0.61 -38.15 -37.29
CA VAL A 14 -1.66 -37.16 -36.84
C VAL A 14 -1.55 -36.86 -35.32
N PHE A 15 -1.31 -35.62 -34.85
CA PHE A 15 -2.10 -34.37 -35.02
C PHE A 15 -1.30 -33.07 -35.33
N PRO A 16 -1.96 -31.97 -35.80
CA PRO A 16 -1.33 -30.71 -36.20
C PRO A 16 -1.55 -29.53 -35.22
N GLY A 17 -0.79 -28.44 -35.41
CA GLY A 17 -1.00 -27.13 -34.77
C GLY A 17 -1.99 -26.22 -35.52
N ILE A 18 -2.41 -25.12 -34.88
CA ILE A 18 -3.41 -24.17 -35.41
C ILE A 18 -2.74 -23.04 -36.21
N LEU A 19 -3.23 -22.79 -37.42
CA LEU A 19 -2.88 -21.63 -38.25
C LEU A 19 -4.01 -20.60 -38.19
N PHE A 20 -3.69 -19.33 -37.88
CA PHE A 20 -4.63 -18.22 -37.97
C PHE A 20 -4.57 -17.55 -39.36
N VAL A 21 -5.73 -17.21 -39.91
CA VAL A 21 -5.87 -16.38 -41.12
C VAL A 21 -6.74 -15.17 -40.80
N PHE A 22 -6.25 -13.97 -41.14
CA PHE A 22 -7.01 -12.71 -41.03
C PHE A 22 -7.75 -12.40 -42.34
N ILE A 23 -8.96 -11.85 -42.24
CA ILE A 23 -9.69 -11.26 -43.38
C ILE A 23 -10.29 -9.91 -42.92
N HIS A 24 -10.15 -8.88 -43.75
CA HIS A 24 -10.68 -7.53 -43.51
C HIS A 24 -12.18 -7.43 -43.91
N PRO A 25 -12.98 -6.53 -43.30
CA PRO A 25 -14.41 -6.46 -43.55
C PRO A 25 -14.76 -5.64 -44.80
N SER A 26 -15.79 -6.08 -45.53
CA SER A 26 -16.57 -5.26 -46.47
C SER A 26 -18.07 -5.53 -46.28
N GLN A 27 -18.92 -4.76 -46.95
CA GLN A 27 -20.31 -4.54 -46.55
C GLN A 27 -21.33 -5.60 -47.04
N HIS A 28 -22.54 -5.52 -46.46
CA HIS A 28 -23.79 -6.21 -46.85
C HIS A 28 -23.83 -7.75 -46.78
N VAL A 29 -24.39 -8.29 -45.68
CA VAL A 29 -25.65 -9.09 -45.70
C VAL A 29 -26.34 -8.93 -44.33
N LYS A 30 -27.60 -8.49 -44.30
CA LYS A 30 -28.51 -8.69 -43.14
C LYS A 30 -29.35 -9.94 -43.44
N GLY A 31 -29.08 -11.06 -42.76
CA GLY A 31 -29.88 -12.29 -42.96
C GLY A 31 -29.32 -13.60 -42.34
N ALA A 32 -28.03 -13.66 -41.99
CA ALA A 32 -27.34 -14.94 -41.70
C ALA A 32 -27.13 -15.28 -40.21
N ILE A 33 -28.01 -14.85 -39.29
CA ILE A 33 -27.85 -15.09 -37.83
C ILE A 33 -28.76 -16.21 -37.28
N LEU A 34 -29.87 -16.55 -37.96
CA LEU A 34 -30.85 -17.53 -37.43
C LEU A 34 -30.53 -19.00 -37.70
N ILE A 35 -29.55 -19.32 -38.57
CA ILE A 35 -29.29 -20.70 -39.01
C ILE A 35 -28.12 -21.34 -38.25
N PHE A 36 -27.14 -20.56 -37.77
CA PHE A 36 -25.93 -21.11 -37.13
C PHE A 36 -26.14 -21.68 -35.72
N MET A 37 -27.27 -21.40 -35.06
CA MET A 37 -27.63 -22.06 -33.79
C MET A 37 -28.29 -23.44 -33.98
N GLY A 38 -28.69 -23.82 -35.20
CA GLY A 38 -29.40 -25.07 -35.46
C GLY A 38 -28.52 -26.32 -35.55
N ILE A 39 -27.21 -26.18 -35.78
CA ILE A 39 -26.34 -27.30 -36.21
C ILE A 39 -25.38 -27.78 -35.10
N VAL A 40 -25.17 -27.00 -34.03
CA VAL A 40 -24.23 -27.32 -32.93
C VAL A 40 -24.81 -28.35 -31.94
N VAL A 41 -26.06 -28.80 -32.12
CA VAL A 41 -26.74 -29.74 -31.21
C VAL A 41 -26.51 -31.23 -31.57
N LEU A 42 -26.02 -31.55 -32.77
CA LEU A 42 -25.92 -32.93 -33.28
C LEU A 42 -24.49 -33.53 -33.37
N THR A 43 -23.60 -33.30 -32.38
CA THR A 43 -22.45 -34.21 -32.13
C THR A 43 -22.04 -34.29 -30.65
N MET A 44 -22.89 -34.87 -29.79
CA MET A 44 -22.43 -35.42 -28.50
C MET A 44 -22.85 -36.88 -28.37
N LYS A 45 -21.92 -37.74 -27.92
CA LYS A 45 -22.07 -39.19 -27.93
C LYS A 45 -23.02 -39.69 -26.84
N ALA A 46 -23.74 -40.78 -27.13
CA ALA A 46 -24.71 -41.40 -26.24
C ALA A 46 -24.04 -42.05 -25.00
N SER A 47 -23.84 -41.26 -23.93
CA SER A 47 -23.41 -41.75 -22.61
C SER A 47 -23.98 -40.93 -21.43
N VAL A 48 -24.92 -40.02 -21.69
CA VAL A 48 -25.49 -39.09 -20.69
C VAL A 48 -27.01 -39.29 -20.48
N ILE A 49 -27.68 -39.96 -21.42
CA ILE A 49 -29.15 -40.09 -21.43
C ILE A 49 -29.65 -41.21 -20.50
N GLU A 50 -28.96 -42.35 -20.41
CA GLU A 50 -29.39 -43.44 -19.49
C GLU A 50 -29.34 -43.02 -18.01
N MET A 51 -28.33 -42.21 -17.64
CA MET A 51 -28.18 -41.73 -16.26
C MET A 51 -29.34 -40.81 -15.81
N PHE A 52 -30.12 -40.25 -16.75
CA PHE A 52 -31.29 -39.44 -16.45
C PHE A 52 -32.62 -40.23 -16.42
N LEU A 53 -32.69 -41.41 -17.06
CA LEU A 53 -33.91 -42.23 -17.06
C LEU A 53 -34.08 -43.07 -15.79
N VAL A 54 -32.97 -43.51 -15.17
CA VAL A 54 -33.01 -44.20 -13.87
C VAL A 54 -33.55 -43.30 -12.74
N LEU A 55 -33.33 -41.98 -12.85
CA LEU A 55 -33.72 -40.99 -11.83
C LEU A 55 -35.18 -40.50 -11.91
N LEU A 56 -35.96 -40.95 -12.90
CA LEU A 56 -37.36 -40.54 -13.09
C LEU A 56 -38.38 -41.68 -12.93
N ALA A 57 -37.93 -42.92 -12.71
CA ALA A 57 -38.78 -44.11 -12.75
C ALA A 57 -39.28 -44.63 -11.37
N THR A 58 -38.79 -44.09 -10.25
CA THR A 58 -39.10 -44.60 -8.89
C THR A 58 -39.67 -43.53 -7.96
N GLY A 59 -40.75 -42.88 -8.39
CA GLY A 59 -41.58 -42.07 -7.51
C GLY A 59 -42.45 -42.92 -6.56
N ILE A 60 -42.86 -42.32 -5.43
CA ILE A 60 -43.90 -42.81 -4.51
C ILE A 60 -43.54 -44.08 -3.72
N HIS A 61 -42.91 -43.87 -2.56
CA HIS A 61 -43.49 -44.36 -1.31
C HIS A 61 -43.30 -43.35 -0.17
N SER A 62 -44.24 -43.35 0.77
CA SER A 62 -44.30 -42.34 1.84
C SER A 62 -43.42 -42.71 3.02
N ASN A 63 -42.68 -41.73 3.56
CA ASN A 63 -42.38 -41.74 4.98
C ASN A 63 -42.33 -40.31 5.56
N LYS A 64 -42.78 -40.15 6.80
CA LYS A 64 -42.77 -38.87 7.52
C LYS A 64 -41.44 -38.71 8.24
N ASP A 65 -40.71 -37.62 7.99
CA ASP A 65 -39.70 -37.16 8.94
C ASP A 65 -39.61 -35.62 9.01
N MET A 66 -38.96 -35.10 10.04
CA MET A 66 -39.19 -33.77 10.58
C MET A 66 -38.74 -32.63 9.66
N THR A 67 -39.66 -31.72 9.37
CA THR A 67 -39.39 -30.44 8.68
C THR A 67 -38.65 -29.44 9.58
N LYS A 68 -37.37 -29.71 9.86
CA LYS A 68 -36.43 -28.73 10.45
C LYS A 68 -36.25 -27.56 9.47
N LYS A 69 -37.07 -26.51 9.65
CA LYS A 69 -36.98 -25.26 8.88
C LYS A 69 -35.54 -24.73 8.91
N ILE A 70 -34.86 -24.75 7.77
CA ILE A 70 -33.56 -24.11 7.57
C ILE A 70 -33.76 -22.61 7.72
N LYS A 71 -33.52 -22.09 8.93
CA LYS A 71 -33.53 -20.66 9.21
C LYS A 71 -32.39 -20.03 8.41
N ARG A 72 -32.69 -19.00 7.62
CA ARG A 72 -31.65 -18.07 7.12
C ARG A 72 -30.75 -17.69 8.31
N PRO A 73 -29.41 -17.71 8.17
CA PRO A 73 -28.53 -17.34 9.27
C PRO A 73 -28.90 -15.94 9.76
N LYS A 74 -29.20 -15.81 11.05
CA LYS A 74 -29.52 -14.51 11.64
C LYS A 74 -28.31 -13.60 11.49
N LEU A 75 -28.49 -12.42 10.91
CA LEU A 75 -27.47 -11.39 10.86
C LEU A 75 -27.23 -10.87 12.30
N THR A 76 -26.22 -11.42 12.97
CA THR A 76 -25.84 -10.99 14.32
C THR A 76 -25.23 -9.61 14.24
N VAL A 77 -25.88 -8.63 14.86
CA VAL A 77 -25.36 -7.26 14.98
C VAL A 77 -24.22 -7.26 16.00
N PRO A 78 -23.00 -6.81 15.64
CA PRO A 78 -21.88 -6.77 16.58
C PRO A 78 -22.15 -5.83 17.76
N GLN A 79 -21.81 -6.26 18.97
CA GLN A 79 -21.82 -5.43 20.17
C GLN A 79 -20.44 -4.76 20.34
N ILE A 80 -20.43 -3.50 20.77
CA ILE A 80 -19.20 -2.72 21.03
C ILE A 80 -19.22 -2.17 22.46
N ASN A 81 -18.05 -1.78 22.98
CA ASN A 81 -17.93 -1.11 24.28
C ASN A 81 -18.05 0.42 24.13
N CYS A 82 -18.37 1.12 25.23
CA CYS A 82 -18.50 2.59 25.22
C CYS A 82 -17.19 3.34 24.87
N ASP A 83 -16.01 2.73 25.04
CA ASP A 83 -14.72 3.32 24.68
C ASP A 83 -14.38 3.20 23.18
N VAL A 84 -15.17 2.43 22.41
CA VAL A 84 -14.92 2.23 20.97
C VAL A 84 -15.17 3.52 20.20
N LYS A 85 -14.07 4.09 19.69
CA LYS A 85 -14.05 5.27 18.83
C LYS A 85 -14.29 4.90 17.36
N ALA A 86 -15.07 5.69 16.64
CA ALA A 86 -15.48 5.36 15.27
C ALA A 86 -14.29 5.15 14.30
N GLY A 87 -13.21 5.91 14.47
CA GLY A 87 -11.99 5.83 13.67
C GLY A 87 -11.19 4.54 13.88
N LYS A 88 -11.49 3.72 14.90
CA LYS A 88 -10.89 2.38 15.05
C LYS A 88 -11.56 1.33 14.15
N ILE A 89 -12.78 1.58 13.67
CA ILE A 89 -13.53 0.71 12.78
C ILE A 89 -13.27 1.17 11.34
N ILE A 90 -12.92 0.26 10.43
CA ILE A 90 -12.61 0.59 9.03
C ILE A 90 -13.89 0.74 8.17
N ASN A 91 -14.96 0.02 8.53
CA ASN A 91 -16.20 -0.02 7.74
C ASN A 91 -16.81 1.40 7.55
N PRO A 92 -17.18 1.80 6.32
CA PRO A 92 -17.70 3.14 6.03
C PRO A 92 -19.16 3.33 6.51
N GLU A 93 -19.95 2.26 6.53
CA GLU A 93 -21.27 2.23 7.17
C GLU A 93 -21.43 0.88 7.87
N PHE A 94 -21.97 0.89 9.09
CA PHE A 94 -22.16 -0.31 9.90
C PHE A 94 -23.28 -0.15 10.94
N VAL A 95 -23.89 -1.27 11.33
CA VAL A 95 -24.86 -1.33 12.43
C VAL A 95 -24.20 -1.99 13.64
N VAL A 96 -24.33 -1.39 14.82
CA VAL A 96 -23.77 -1.88 16.08
C VAL A 96 -24.79 -1.85 17.20
N LYS A 97 -24.57 -2.66 18.23
CA LYS A 97 -25.28 -2.59 19.51
C LYS A 97 -24.38 -1.94 20.57
N CYS A 98 -24.85 -0.84 21.16
CA CYS A 98 -24.25 -0.21 22.34
C CYS A 98 -24.87 -0.77 23.64
N PRO A 99 -24.09 -0.88 24.73
CA PRO A 99 -24.57 -1.21 26.06
C PRO A 99 -25.17 0.02 26.76
N ALA A 100 -25.77 -0.19 27.93
CA ALA A 100 -26.15 0.88 28.84
C ALA A 100 -24.93 1.58 29.46
N GLY A 101 -25.13 2.79 29.99
CA GLY A 101 -24.13 3.47 30.83
C GLY A 101 -23.03 4.23 30.08
N CYS A 102 -23.19 4.54 28.79
CA CYS A 102 -22.17 5.24 28.00
C CYS A 102 -22.15 6.78 28.16
N GLN A 103 -22.85 7.35 29.16
CA GLN A 103 -22.83 8.80 29.47
C GLN A 103 -21.59 9.29 30.25
N ASP A 104 -20.74 8.39 30.75
CA ASP A 104 -19.56 8.76 31.55
C ASP A 104 -18.59 9.69 30.78
N PRO A 105 -18.19 10.86 31.32
CA PRO A 105 -17.30 11.83 30.66
C PRO A 105 -15.96 11.29 30.16
N LYS A 106 -15.47 10.13 30.65
CA LYS A 106 -14.28 9.45 30.11
C LYS A 106 -14.46 8.98 28.65
N TYR A 107 -15.70 8.77 28.21
CA TYR A 107 -16.03 8.37 26.84
C TYR A 107 -16.14 9.59 25.92
N HIS A 108 -15.03 10.33 25.76
CA HIS A 108 -15.03 11.64 25.09
C HIS A 108 -15.75 11.66 23.72
N VAL A 109 -16.62 12.65 23.55
CA VAL A 109 -17.34 12.97 22.32
C VAL A 109 -16.88 14.33 21.79
N TYR A 110 -16.68 14.46 20.48
CA TYR A 110 -16.20 15.69 19.85
C TYR A 110 -17.10 16.09 18.68
N GLY A 111 -17.68 17.29 18.76
CA GLY A 111 -18.66 17.79 17.78
C GLY A 111 -20.13 17.61 18.20
N THR A 112 -21.01 18.21 17.41
CA THR A 112 -22.48 18.17 17.53
C THR A 112 -23.04 17.71 16.18
N ASP A 113 -23.98 16.75 16.19
CA ASP A 113 -24.62 16.07 15.05
C ASP A 113 -23.68 15.30 14.10
N ILE A 114 -22.62 15.94 13.65
CA ILE A 114 -21.50 15.35 12.92
C ILE A 114 -20.30 15.29 13.88
N TYR A 115 -19.91 14.08 14.26
CA TYR A 115 -18.89 13.82 15.28
C TYR A 115 -17.56 13.50 14.63
N ALA A 116 -16.45 14.00 15.17
CA ALA A 116 -15.12 13.61 14.72
C ALA A 116 -14.91 12.12 15.02
N SER A 117 -14.28 11.34 14.13
CA SER A 117 -14.14 9.88 14.33
C SER A 117 -13.27 9.46 15.53
N TYR A 118 -12.58 10.42 16.15
CA TYR A 118 -11.95 10.29 17.47
C TYR A 118 -12.96 10.18 18.64
N SER A 119 -14.26 10.36 18.43
CA SER A 119 -15.31 10.29 19.45
C SER A 119 -15.76 8.86 19.77
N SER A 120 -16.22 8.62 21.00
CA SER A 120 -17.00 7.42 21.35
C SER A 120 -18.22 7.28 20.44
N VAL A 121 -18.41 6.10 19.85
CA VAL A 121 -19.59 5.79 19.01
C VAL A 121 -20.88 5.84 19.84
N CYS A 122 -20.87 5.23 21.03
CA CYS A 122 -22.05 5.13 21.87
C CYS A 122 -22.34 6.44 22.62
N GLY A 123 -21.30 7.15 23.09
CA GLY A 123 -21.46 8.48 23.68
C GLY A 123 -22.05 9.49 22.69
N ALA A 124 -21.61 9.46 21.42
CA ALA A 124 -22.16 10.31 20.36
C ALA A 124 -23.64 9.98 20.05
N ALA A 125 -24.02 8.70 20.05
CA ALA A 125 -25.40 8.28 19.85
C ALA A 125 -26.36 8.70 20.97
N ILE A 126 -25.88 8.75 22.22
CA ILE A 126 -26.65 9.30 23.33
C ILE A 126 -26.71 10.84 23.22
N HIS A 127 -25.58 11.51 22.96
CA HIS A 127 -25.54 12.97 22.77
C HIS A 127 -26.51 13.45 21.67
N SER A 128 -26.63 12.72 20.56
CA SER A 128 -27.58 13.00 19.47
C SER A 128 -29.03 12.63 19.75
N GLY A 129 -29.35 12.00 20.90
CA GLY A 129 -30.70 11.53 21.23
C GLY A 129 -31.18 10.33 20.41
N VAL A 130 -30.27 9.65 19.71
CA VAL A 130 -30.58 8.44 18.92
C VAL A 130 -30.63 7.20 19.82
N LEU A 131 -29.98 7.25 20.98
CA LEU A 131 -30.13 6.32 22.09
C LEU A 131 -30.39 7.08 23.39
N ASP A 132 -31.03 6.41 24.35
CA ASP A 132 -30.97 6.76 25.76
C ASP A 132 -29.81 6.02 26.45
N ASN A 133 -29.68 6.17 27.78
CA ASN A 133 -28.62 5.52 28.55
C ASN A 133 -28.85 4.00 28.79
N SER A 134 -29.93 3.39 28.29
CA SER A 134 -30.13 1.93 28.30
C SER A 134 -29.38 1.21 27.17
N GLY A 135 -28.88 1.96 26.18
CA GLY A 135 -28.21 1.42 25.00
C GLY A 135 -29.19 0.95 23.94
N GLY A 136 -28.69 0.25 22.91
CA GLY A 136 -29.54 -0.15 21.79
C GLY A 136 -28.79 -0.34 20.48
N LYS A 137 -29.53 -0.40 19.36
CA LYS A 137 -28.97 -0.55 18.01
C LYS A 137 -28.95 0.77 17.27
N ILE A 138 -27.80 1.08 16.67
CA ILE A 138 -27.61 2.28 15.85
C ILE A 138 -26.98 1.94 14.50
N LEU A 139 -27.33 2.75 13.50
CA LEU A 139 -26.62 2.83 12.22
C LEU A 139 -25.59 3.96 12.32
N VAL A 140 -24.33 3.64 12.02
CA VAL A 140 -23.21 4.58 11.99
C VAL A 140 -22.74 4.72 10.55
N ARG A 141 -22.64 5.96 10.06
CA ARG A 141 -22.10 6.27 8.73
C ARG A 141 -20.92 7.23 8.85
N LYS A 142 -19.76 6.84 8.34
CA LYS A 142 -18.61 7.72 8.18
C LYS A 142 -18.85 8.73 7.06
N VAL A 143 -18.42 9.96 7.27
CA VAL A 143 -18.57 11.09 6.34
C VAL A 143 -17.30 11.97 6.36
N ALA A 144 -17.22 12.94 5.46
CA ALA A 144 -16.08 13.85 5.33
C ALA A 144 -15.62 14.47 6.68
N GLY A 145 -14.30 14.56 6.88
CA GLY A 145 -13.71 15.30 8.00
C GLY A 145 -13.99 16.81 7.92
N GLN A 146 -14.07 17.49 9.06
CA GLN A 146 -14.27 18.94 9.14
C GLN A 146 -12.97 19.67 9.52
N SER A 147 -12.85 20.93 9.09
CA SER A 147 -11.77 21.83 9.50
C SER A 147 -11.82 22.25 10.98
N GLY A 148 -12.91 21.92 11.69
CA GLY A 148 -13.10 22.10 13.12
C GLY A 148 -14.52 21.70 13.54
N TYR A 149 -14.69 21.31 14.79
CA TYR A 149 -15.95 20.81 15.37
C TYR A 149 -16.30 21.64 16.61
N LYS A 150 -17.57 22.02 16.75
CA LYS A 150 -18.10 22.73 17.93
C LYS A 150 -18.71 21.71 18.90
N GLY A 151 -18.35 21.79 20.18
CA GLY A 151 -18.99 21.00 21.24
C GLY A 151 -20.27 21.65 21.79
N SER A 152 -21.09 20.83 22.45
CA SER A 152 -22.34 21.20 23.11
C SER A 152 -22.62 20.28 24.31
N TYR A 153 -23.58 20.65 25.15
CA TYR A 153 -24.19 19.73 26.12
C TYR A 153 -25.55 19.26 25.59
N SER A 154 -25.78 17.95 25.54
CA SER A 154 -27.02 17.36 25.03
C SER A 154 -27.25 15.96 25.60
N ASN A 155 -28.50 15.64 25.97
CA ASN A 155 -28.93 14.29 26.41
C ASN A 155 -28.06 13.66 27.51
N GLY A 156 -27.60 14.47 28.47
CA GLY A 156 -26.74 14.04 29.57
C GLY A 156 -25.26 13.85 29.22
N VAL A 157 -24.84 14.20 28.00
CA VAL A 157 -23.46 14.08 27.51
C VAL A 157 -22.90 15.48 27.21
N GLN A 158 -21.68 15.74 27.68
CA GLN A 158 -20.88 16.90 27.26
C GLN A 158 -19.99 16.49 26.08
N SER A 159 -20.25 17.02 24.88
CA SER A 159 -19.29 16.96 23.78
C SER A 159 -18.32 18.15 23.83
N LEU A 160 -17.12 17.93 23.33
CA LEU A 160 -16.03 18.90 23.30
C LEU A 160 -15.85 19.48 21.90
N SER A 161 -15.35 20.71 21.82
CA SER A 161 -14.85 21.25 20.55
C SER A 161 -13.53 20.58 20.17
N LEU A 162 -13.29 20.40 18.87
CA LEU A 162 -12.06 19.84 18.32
C LEU A 162 -11.57 20.71 17.15
N PRO A 163 -10.25 20.88 16.95
CA PRO A 163 -9.69 21.39 15.70
C PRO A 163 -9.99 20.45 14.50
N ARG A 164 -9.32 20.70 13.36
CA ARG A 164 -9.39 19.85 12.16
C ARG A 164 -9.27 18.37 12.49
N TRP A 165 -10.18 17.56 11.96
CA TRP A 165 -10.07 16.10 11.96
C TRP A 165 -10.43 15.54 10.58
N ARG A 166 -9.85 14.38 10.25
CA ARG A 166 -9.74 13.90 8.85
C ARG A 166 -10.97 13.11 8.38
N GLU A 167 -11.74 12.57 9.32
CA GLU A 167 -12.90 11.71 9.08
C GLU A 167 -13.98 11.96 10.15
N SER A 168 -15.23 12.14 9.76
CA SER A 168 -16.35 12.29 10.71
C SER A 168 -17.26 11.06 10.68
N PHE A 169 -18.23 11.00 11.58
CA PHE A 169 -19.40 10.12 11.45
C PHE A 169 -20.69 10.81 11.88
N ILE A 170 -21.80 10.28 11.39
CA ILE A 170 -23.16 10.55 11.84
C ILE A 170 -23.78 9.25 12.37
N VAL A 171 -24.78 9.41 13.24
CA VAL A 171 -25.50 8.33 13.93
C VAL A 171 -27.00 8.46 13.63
N SER A 172 -27.68 7.32 13.48
CA SER A 172 -29.13 7.25 13.28
C SER A 172 -29.69 5.93 13.84
N GLU A 173 -31.01 5.82 13.96
CA GLU A 173 -31.68 4.62 14.45
C GLU A 173 -31.20 3.35 13.71
N GLY A 174 -31.00 2.24 14.44
CA GLY A 174 -30.55 0.95 13.87
C GLY A 174 -31.57 0.21 13.00
N LYS A 175 -32.49 0.92 12.31
CA LYS A 175 -33.45 0.36 11.36
C LYS A 175 -32.72 0.06 10.04
N SER A 176 -32.47 -1.23 9.76
CA SER A 176 -31.79 -1.67 8.54
C SER A 176 -32.57 -1.24 7.28
N GLN A 177 -31.91 -0.53 6.35
CA GLN A 177 -32.53 -0.13 5.09
C GLN A 177 -32.94 -1.36 4.27
N LYS A 178 -34.14 -1.35 3.68
CA LYS A 178 -34.65 -2.46 2.85
C LYS A 178 -33.70 -2.73 1.67
N GLY A 179 -33.10 -3.91 1.64
CA GLY A 179 -32.17 -4.35 0.58
C GLY A 179 -30.68 -4.19 0.92
N VAL A 180 -30.31 -3.47 2.00
CA VAL A 180 -28.90 -3.28 2.39
C VAL A 180 -28.46 -4.38 3.35
N THR A 181 -27.37 -5.08 2.99
CA THR A 181 -26.74 -6.10 3.85
C THR A 181 -25.56 -5.50 4.59
N TYR A 182 -25.70 -5.36 5.90
CA TYR A 182 -24.65 -4.87 6.80
C TYR A 182 -23.68 -6.00 7.17
N PRO A 183 -22.39 -5.70 7.42
CA PRO A 183 -21.40 -6.72 7.77
C PRO A 183 -21.66 -7.31 9.16
N SER A 184 -21.65 -8.65 9.27
CA SER A 184 -21.82 -9.38 10.54
C SER A 184 -20.66 -9.21 11.54
N ALA A 185 -19.53 -8.64 11.09
CA ALA A 185 -18.33 -8.42 11.89
C ALA A 185 -17.68 -7.08 11.48
N LEU A 186 -17.12 -6.37 12.46
CA LEU A 186 -16.39 -5.12 12.25
C LEU A 186 -14.93 -5.41 11.94
N THR A 187 -14.35 -4.65 11.01
CA THR A 187 -12.91 -4.67 10.73
C THR A 187 -12.24 -3.53 11.48
N TYR A 188 -11.20 -3.82 12.28
CA TYR A 188 -10.50 -2.82 13.09
C TYR A 188 -9.16 -2.39 12.48
N SER A 189 -8.73 -1.16 12.78
CA SER A 189 -7.49 -0.55 12.24
C SER A 189 -6.19 -1.11 12.83
N SER A 190 -6.26 -2.00 13.82
CA SER A 190 -5.10 -2.69 14.40
C SER A 190 -5.43 -4.13 14.81
N SER A 191 -4.43 -5.00 14.78
CA SER A 191 -4.55 -6.46 14.97
C SER A 191 -4.65 -6.92 16.44
N LYS A 192 -5.06 -6.05 17.36
CA LYS A 192 -5.32 -6.38 18.77
C LYS A 192 -6.75 -6.03 19.17
N SER A 193 -7.67 -6.95 18.90
CA SER A 193 -9.04 -6.91 19.43
C SER A 193 -9.04 -7.13 20.94
N PRO A 194 -9.77 -6.32 21.73
CA PRO A 194 -10.24 -6.75 23.04
C PRO A 194 -11.23 -7.91 22.82
N ALA A 195 -10.92 -9.10 23.35
CA ALA A 195 -11.82 -10.24 23.22
C ALA A 195 -13.07 -10.03 24.10
N ALA A 196 -14.25 -10.03 23.48
CA ALA A 196 -15.50 -10.06 24.21
C ALA A 196 -15.67 -11.42 24.89
N LYS A 197 -15.58 -11.46 26.22
CA LYS A 197 -16.05 -12.60 27.02
C LYS A 197 -17.55 -12.43 27.25
N THR A 198 -18.33 -13.46 26.93
CA THR A 198 -19.72 -13.61 27.37
C THR A 198 -19.78 -14.45 28.64
N ASP A 199 -20.74 -14.14 29.50
CA ASP A 199 -20.87 -14.71 30.84
C ASP A 199 -21.25 -16.20 30.87
N GLU A 200 -20.93 -16.85 31.99
CA GLU A 200 -21.55 -18.09 32.45
C GLU A 200 -22.03 -17.89 33.90
N THR A 201 -23.24 -18.34 34.21
CA THR A 201 -24.05 -17.76 35.28
C THR A 201 -24.05 -18.53 36.61
N THR A 202 -23.95 -17.77 37.71
CA THR A 202 -24.49 -18.09 39.05
C THR A 202 -24.15 -19.44 39.71
N LYS A 203 -23.30 -19.38 40.74
CA LYS A 203 -23.69 -19.86 42.08
C LYS A 203 -23.38 -18.78 43.13
N ALA A 204 -24.26 -18.62 44.11
CA ALA A 204 -24.08 -17.65 45.20
C ALA A 204 -23.28 -18.28 46.35
N TYR A 205 -22.55 -17.47 47.12
CA TYR A 205 -22.08 -17.84 48.46
C TYR A 205 -21.96 -16.61 49.39
N GLN A 206 -21.95 -16.87 50.69
CA GLN A 206 -22.03 -15.89 51.78
C GLN A 206 -20.65 -15.39 52.27
N LYS A 207 -20.67 -14.43 53.20
CA LYS A 207 -19.53 -13.74 53.86
C LYS A 207 -19.62 -13.98 55.38
N PRO A 208 -18.53 -13.97 56.18
CA PRO A 208 -17.12 -14.33 55.98
C PRO A 208 -16.75 -15.55 56.92
N PRO A 209 -15.51 -15.82 57.41
CA PRO A 209 -14.68 -14.95 58.30
C PRO A 209 -13.14 -15.02 58.07
N VAL A 210 -12.39 -14.42 58.99
CA VAL A 210 -10.91 -14.38 59.15
C VAL A 210 -10.64 -14.71 60.63
N PRO A 211 -9.72 -15.64 61.03
CA PRO A 211 -8.28 -15.32 61.23
C PRO A 211 -7.29 -16.52 61.19
N GLY A 212 -5.99 -16.28 61.48
CA GLY A 212 -5.11 -17.28 62.12
C GLY A 212 -3.66 -17.40 61.62
N THR A 213 -2.69 -17.22 62.52
CA THR A 213 -1.29 -17.70 62.44
C THR A 213 -1.24 -19.25 62.59
N THR A 214 -0.14 -20.01 62.38
CA THR A 214 1.26 -19.77 62.78
C THR A 214 2.24 -20.78 62.13
N ALA A 215 3.55 -20.49 62.23
CA ALA A 215 4.69 -21.43 62.32
C ALA A 215 5.41 -21.96 61.03
N GLN A 216 6.70 -22.25 61.25
CA GLN A 216 7.80 -22.69 60.38
C GLN A 216 8.04 -24.23 60.57
N PRO A 217 9.14 -24.93 60.16
CA PRO A 217 10.47 -24.45 59.71
C PRO A 217 11.31 -25.30 58.70
N VAL A 218 12.54 -24.79 58.42
CA VAL A 218 13.81 -25.35 57.82
C VAL A 218 13.83 -26.64 56.95
N THR A 219 14.77 -26.89 56.02
CA THR A 219 16.13 -26.34 55.72
C THR A 219 16.35 -26.28 54.17
N LEU A 220 17.51 -26.27 53.47
CA LEU A 220 18.96 -26.46 53.73
C LEU A 220 19.84 -25.63 52.74
N THR A 221 21.14 -25.50 53.06
CA THR A 221 22.36 -25.06 52.31
C THR A 221 22.34 -24.67 50.81
N GLN A 222 23.01 -23.57 50.35
CA GLN A 222 24.48 -23.25 50.23
C GLN A 222 25.12 -23.88 48.93
N ILE A 223 26.24 -23.49 48.29
CA ILE A 223 27.49 -22.77 48.69
C ILE A 223 28.15 -21.99 47.50
N THR A 224 28.68 -20.77 47.75
CA THR A 224 29.67 -19.96 46.95
C THR A 224 29.33 -19.48 45.52
N GLY A 225 29.98 -18.43 44.99
CA GLY A 225 31.12 -17.64 45.51
C GLY A 225 31.15 -16.18 45.04
N ALA A 226 32.10 -15.39 45.54
CA ALA A 226 32.11 -13.92 45.42
C ALA A 226 33.50 -13.32 45.17
N THR A 227 33.53 -12.09 44.67
CA THR A 227 34.61 -11.10 44.88
C THR A 227 34.04 -9.69 44.74
N ALA A 228 34.68 -8.69 45.37
CA ALA A 228 34.13 -7.34 45.48
C ALA A 228 35.23 -6.27 45.40
N THR A 229 34.89 -5.09 44.86
CA THR A 229 35.47 -3.73 45.06
C THR A 229 34.77 -2.79 44.06
N GLY A 230 34.51 -1.51 44.32
CA GLY A 230 34.69 -0.70 45.53
C GLY A 230 33.63 0.43 45.56
N ALA A 231 33.56 1.20 46.65
CA ALA A 231 32.44 2.11 46.93
C ALA A 231 32.70 3.59 46.56
N ALA A 232 31.63 4.33 46.26
CA ALA A 232 31.56 5.77 46.50
C ALA A 232 30.11 6.29 46.71
N HIS A 233 29.99 7.17 47.71
CA HIS A 233 28.86 8.00 48.14
C HIS A 233 28.33 8.99 47.07
N ALA A 234 27.15 9.63 47.18
CA ALA A 234 26.02 9.50 48.12
C ALA A 234 24.71 10.15 47.57
N SER A 235 23.61 9.95 48.27
CA SER A 235 22.25 10.47 48.04
C SER A 235 22.00 11.91 48.52
N LEU A 236 21.06 12.63 47.89
CA LEU A 236 20.17 13.68 48.48
C LEU A 236 18.89 13.82 47.59
N PRO A 237 17.79 14.53 47.97
CA PRO A 237 16.45 14.00 47.74
C PRO A 237 15.42 14.95 47.05
N LYS A 238 14.19 14.42 46.95
CA LYS A 238 12.93 15.05 46.48
C LYS A 238 12.48 16.27 47.31
N PRO A 239 11.89 17.29 46.67
CA PRO A 239 10.87 18.14 47.30
C PRO A 239 9.56 18.28 46.49
N SER A 240 8.52 18.84 47.12
CA SER A 240 7.19 19.23 46.60
C SER A 240 6.47 20.04 47.72
N PRO A 241 5.39 20.84 47.49
CA PRO A 241 4.82 21.45 46.28
C PRO A 241 4.45 22.97 46.46
N SER A 242 3.54 23.48 45.60
CA SER A 242 2.47 24.50 45.86
C SER A 242 2.56 25.92 45.25
N ALA A 243 1.37 26.41 44.81
CA ALA A 243 0.92 27.79 44.49
C ALA A 243 1.73 28.68 43.49
N GLY A 244 1.16 29.67 42.78
CA GLY A 244 -0.24 30.10 42.64
C GLY A 244 -0.39 31.41 41.82
N SER A 245 -1.64 31.82 41.52
CA SER A 245 -2.09 33.13 40.98
C SER A 245 -1.80 33.56 39.52
N THR A 246 -2.90 33.58 38.74
CA THR A 246 -3.39 34.60 37.78
C THR A 246 -2.56 35.85 37.39
N SER A 247 -2.54 36.15 36.09
CA SER A 247 -2.99 37.46 35.53
C SER A 247 -3.44 37.31 34.06
N SER A 248 -3.78 38.39 33.35
CA SER A 248 -4.59 38.37 32.11
C SER A 248 -3.99 39.14 30.92
N SER A 249 -4.42 38.73 29.72
CA SER A 249 -4.60 39.50 28.47
C SER A 249 -3.75 40.77 28.20
N LEU A 250 -3.10 40.82 27.03
CA LEU A 250 -3.47 41.80 25.98
C LEU A 250 -2.81 41.53 24.61
N ARG A 251 -3.29 42.27 23.60
CA ARG A 251 -2.93 42.20 22.17
C ARG A 251 -2.48 43.59 21.70
N PRO A 252 -1.39 43.69 20.92
CA PRO A 252 -1.18 44.85 20.03
C PRO A 252 -1.45 44.53 18.54
N GLN A 253 -1.79 45.58 17.80
CA GLN A 253 -1.69 45.70 16.33
C GLN A 253 -1.01 47.05 16.04
N PRO A 254 -0.46 47.27 14.83
CA PRO A 254 0.68 48.18 14.66
C PRO A 254 0.31 49.66 14.46
N VAL A 255 1.29 50.52 14.72
CA VAL A 255 1.39 51.91 14.25
C VAL A 255 2.67 52.02 13.40
N GLY A 256 2.69 52.92 12.41
CA GLY A 256 3.76 53.00 11.39
C GLY A 256 4.65 54.26 11.48
N LEU A 257 5.12 54.70 10.31
CA LEU A 257 6.10 55.79 10.01
C LEU A 257 7.57 55.43 10.33
N ARG A 258 8.61 55.78 9.55
CA ARG A 258 8.84 56.39 8.22
C ARG A 258 10.37 56.51 8.10
N SER A 259 10.92 56.56 6.88
CA SER A 259 12.21 57.17 6.50
C SER A 259 13.51 56.77 7.23
N GLY A 260 14.45 56.19 6.48
CA GLY A 260 15.87 56.04 6.81
C GLY A 260 16.63 55.72 5.53
N GLU A 261 17.34 56.70 4.98
CA GLU A 261 17.98 56.69 3.66
C GLU A 261 19.50 56.66 3.82
N LEU A 262 20.21 55.80 3.07
CA LEU A 262 21.66 55.84 2.96
C LEU A 262 22.13 55.21 1.64
N ASP A 263 22.99 55.94 0.93
CA ASP A 263 23.52 55.65 -0.40
C ASP A 263 24.81 54.79 -0.38
N LEU A 264 25.56 54.83 -1.51
CA LEU A 264 26.94 54.36 -1.78
C LEU A 264 27.00 52.94 -2.38
N TRP A 265 27.53 52.70 -3.59
CA TRP A 265 28.08 53.58 -4.64
C TRP A 265 27.90 52.93 -6.02
N ALA A 266 27.72 53.74 -7.07
CA ALA A 266 28.10 53.41 -8.45
C ALA A 266 28.50 54.71 -9.19
N THR A 267 29.65 54.73 -9.85
CA THR A 267 30.25 55.94 -10.42
C THR A 267 29.81 56.24 -11.86
N SER A 268 29.76 57.54 -12.16
CA SER A 268 29.43 58.10 -13.48
C SER A 268 30.61 58.07 -14.46
N THR A 269 30.30 58.00 -15.76
CA THR A 269 31.03 58.79 -16.76
C THR A 269 30.06 59.37 -17.80
N TYR A 270 30.21 60.67 -18.08
CA TYR A 270 29.36 61.48 -18.95
C TYR A 270 30.18 62.01 -20.14
N THR A 271 29.57 62.09 -21.33
CA THR A 271 29.93 63.06 -22.38
C THR A 271 28.69 63.37 -23.25
N SER A 272 28.50 64.56 -23.85
CA SER A 272 28.71 65.93 -23.36
C SER A 272 28.12 66.96 -24.35
N GLY A 273 27.27 67.88 -23.88
CA GLY A 273 26.80 69.06 -24.63
C GLY A 273 25.61 68.84 -25.59
N GLN A 274 24.91 69.90 -26.05
CA GLN A 274 24.98 71.31 -25.64
C GLN A 274 23.71 72.11 -26.06
N ASN A 275 23.44 73.22 -25.35
CA ASN A 275 22.58 74.35 -25.73
C ASN A 275 21.03 74.21 -25.68
N SER A 276 20.37 75.37 -25.77
CA SER A 276 18.96 75.71 -25.45
C SER A 276 18.48 76.78 -26.46
N PRO A 277 17.25 77.36 -26.46
CA PRO A 277 16.08 77.16 -25.56
C PRO A 277 14.68 77.13 -26.25
N ARG A 278 13.61 76.97 -25.44
CA ARG A 278 12.19 77.40 -25.64
C ARG A 278 11.44 77.04 -26.96
N ALA A 279 10.37 76.24 -26.84
CA ALA A 279 8.98 76.66 -27.12
C ALA A 279 7.93 75.57 -26.81
N ASP A 280 6.85 75.95 -26.12
CA ASP A 280 5.50 75.32 -26.18
C ASP A 280 4.64 76.21 -27.13
N PRO A 281 3.45 75.79 -27.64
CA PRO A 281 2.55 74.76 -27.10
C PRO A 281 2.12 73.64 -28.08
N GLY A 282 1.78 72.47 -27.52
CA GLY A 282 1.45 71.25 -28.26
C GLY A 282 0.08 71.13 -28.95
N PHE A 283 -0.20 69.93 -29.50
CA PHE A 283 -1.54 69.44 -29.85
C PHE A 283 -1.54 67.91 -30.10
N VAL A 284 -2.50 67.19 -29.49
CA VAL A 284 -2.95 65.79 -29.73
C VAL A 284 -1.92 64.64 -29.75
N PRO A 285 -2.12 63.55 -28.98
CA PRO A 285 -1.34 62.32 -29.14
C PRO A 285 -1.61 61.62 -30.48
N LYS A 286 -0.55 61.20 -31.17
CA LYS A 286 -0.66 60.10 -32.16
C LYS A 286 -0.78 58.77 -31.43
N GLU A 287 -1.49 57.83 -32.06
CA GLU A 287 -1.48 56.42 -31.65
C GLU A 287 -0.10 55.79 -31.97
N GLU A 288 0.83 55.84 -31.02
CA GLU A 288 1.93 54.88 -31.02
C GLU A 288 1.42 53.54 -30.48
N LEU A 289 0.94 52.71 -31.41
CA LEU A 289 0.62 51.30 -31.15
C LEU A 289 1.90 50.58 -30.74
N SER A 290 2.18 50.57 -29.43
CA SER A 290 3.35 49.93 -28.85
C SER A 290 3.25 48.41 -29.00
N THR A 291 3.69 47.91 -30.15
CA THR A 291 3.94 46.49 -30.41
C THR A 291 5.18 46.05 -29.64
N GLN A 292 5.06 45.98 -28.31
CA GLN A 292 5.97 45.16 -27.50
C GLN A 292 5.94 43.74 -28.09
N ALA A 293 7.04 43.35 -28.73
CA ALA A 293 7.19 42.02 -29.28
C ALA A 293 7.02 41.02 -28.12
N LEU A 294 5.95 40.23 -28.17
CA LEU A 294 5.70 39.19 -27.18
C LEU A 294 6.92 38.27 -27.13
N GLU A 295 7.58 38.19 -25.97
CA GLU A 295 8.66 37.24 -25.76
C GLU A 295 8.19 35.83 -26.17
N PRO A 296 9.00 35.08 -26.93
CA PRO A 296 8.60 33.76 -27.42
C PRO A 296 8.28 32.87 -26.22
N LEU A 297 7.01 32.48 -26.09
CA LEU A 297 6.53 31.65 -24.98
C LEU A 297 7.40 30.39 -24.89
N SER A 298 7.93 30.10 -23.69
CA SER A 298 8.83 28.96 -23.52
C SER A 298 8.15 27.66 -23.97
N GLN A 299 8.94 26.82 -24.62
CA GLN A 299 8.54 25.48 -25.05
C GLN A 299 8.81 24.41 -23.95
N GLY A 300 9.32 24.84 -22.80
CA GLY A 300 9.63 24.04 -21.63
C GLY A 300 11.00 23.37 -21.67
N ASP A 301 11.59 23.09 -20.50
CA ASP A 301 12.94 22.53 -20.39
C ASP A 301 13.06 21.15 -21.09
N PRO A 302 13.80 21.04 -22.21
CA PRO A 302 13.91 19.79 -22.96
C PRO A 302 14.64 18.68 -22.18
N ASN A 303 15.38 19.03 -21.12
CA ASN A 303 16.05 18.06 -20.26
C ASN A 303 15.06 17.36 -19.30
N CYS A 304 14.01 18.06 -18.85
CA CYS A 304 12.98 17.52 -17.95
C CYS A 304 11.76 16.94 -18.69
N LYS A 305 11.97 16.02 -19.63
CA LYS A 305 10.90 15.50 -20.50
C LYS A 305 10.02 14.42 -19.84
N ILE A 306 9.14 14.84 -18.92
CA ILE A 306 8.21 13.97 -18.16
C ILE A 306 6.72 14.29 -18.42
N ASP A 307 5.84 13.32 -18.18
CA ASP A 307 4.38 13.51 -18.20
C ASP A 307 3.84 13.42 -16.75
N LEU A 308 3.41 14.56 -16.22
CA LEU A 308 3.18 14.79 -14.79
C LEU A 308 1.69 14.96 -14.45
N SER A 309 1.19 14.11 -13.56
CA SER A 309 -0.13 14.20 -12.95
C SER A 309 -0.01 14.68 -11.51
N PHE A 310 -0.44 15.92 -11.21
CA PHE A 310 -0.63 16.34 -9.83
C PHE A 310 -1.97 15.83 -9.30
N VAL A 311 -1.95 15.11 -8.18
CA VAL A 311 -3.11 14.47 -7.56
C VAL A 311 -3.40 15.18 -6.23
N ILE A 312 -4.30 16.16 -6.29
CA ILE A 312 -4.51 17.15 -5.21
C ILE A 312 -5.68 16.80 -4.30
N ASP A 313 -5.45 16.91 -2.99
CA ASP A 313 -6.48 16.75 -1.95
C ASP A 313 -7.47 17.92 -2.04
N GLY A 314 -8.72 17.61 -2.37
CA GLY A 314 -9.85 18.54 -2.37
C GLY A 314 -10.84 18.28 -1.23
N SER A 315 -10.52 17.38 -0.28
CA SER A 315 -11.40 16.94 0.80
C SER A 315 -11.88 18.09 1.69
N SER A 316 -12.99 17.89 2.40
CA SER A 316 -13.53 18.91 3.31
C SER A 316 -12.58 19.22 4.47
N SER A 317 -11.70 18.28 4.85
CA SER A 317 -10.86 18.39 6.05
C SER A 317 -9.85 19.55 5.96
N ILE A 318 -9.30 19.84 4.78
CA ILE A 318 -8.24 20.85 4.58
C ILE A 318 -8.80 22.28 4.69
N GLY A 319 -10.06 22.48 4.31
CA GLY A 319 -10.69 23.80 4.23
C GLY A 319 -10.07 24.79 3.23
N LYS A 320 -10.86 25.83 2.89
CA LYS A 320 -10.56 26.77 1.80
C LYS A 320 -9.20 27.47 1.88
N ARG A 321 -8.69 27.74 3.10
CA ARG A 321 -7.38 28.41 3.28
C ARG A 321 -6.20 27.52 2.88
N ARG A 322 -6.22 26.24 3.24
CA ARG A 322 -5.14 25.29 2.90
C ARG A 322 -5.20 24.89 1.44
N PHE A 323 -6.40 24.70 0.89
CA PHE A 323 -6.59 24.46 -0.53
C PHE A 323 -5.94 25.58 -1.38
N ARG A 324 -6.12 26.86 -1.03
CA ARG A 324 -5.43 27.97 -1.70
C ARG A 324 -3.89 27.88 -1.64
N ILE A 325 -3.32 27.43 -0.51
CA ILE A 325 -1.86 27.20 -0.40
C ILE A 325 -1.43 26.04 -1.30
N GLN A 326 -2.23 24.97 -1.39
CA GLN A 326 -2.00 23.85 -2.32
C GLN A 326 -1.94 24.34 -3.77
N LYS A 327 -2.91 25.18 -4.17
CA LYS A 327 -2.95 25.75 -5.53
C LYS A 327 -1.76 26.65 -5.83
N GLN A 328 -1.31 27.46 -4.86
CA GLN A 328 -0.09 28.26 -5.02
C GLN A 328 1.13 27.35 -5.25
N PHE A 329 1.32 26.32 -4.42
CA PHE A 329 2.40 25.35 -4.59
C PHE A 329 2.41 24.68 -5.98
N LEU A 330 1.24 24.35 -6.53
CA LEU A 330 1.16 23.81 -7.90
C LEU A 330 1.56 24.85 -8.96
N ALA A 331 1.18 26.12 -8.80
CA ALA A 331 1.61 27.19 -9.69
C ALA A 331 3.12 27.45 -9.59
N ASP A 332 3.68 27.39 -8.38
CA ASP A 332 5.12 27.55 -8.12
C ASP A 332 5.91 26.40 -8.78
N VAL A 333 5.45 25.15 -8.66
CA VAL A 333 6.06 23.99 -9.34
C VAL A 333 5.89 24.07 -10.86
N ALA A 334 4.71 24.48 -11.36
CA ALA A 334 4.50 24.69 -12.79
C ALA A 334 5.43 25.75 -13.37
N GLN A 335 5.71 26.82 -12.62
CA GLN A 335 6.67 27.84 -13.06
C GLN A 335 8.12 27.36 -12.97
N ALA A 336 8.48 26.57 -11.95
CA ALA A 336 9.83 26.07 -11.73
C ALA A 336 10.21 24.84 -12.59
N LEU A 337 9.23 24.13 -13.16
CA LEU A 337 9.46 23.07 -14.16
C LEU A 337 9.61 23.61 -15.59
N ASP A 338 9.16 24.84 -15.85
CA ASP A 338 8.93 25.38 -17.19
C ASP A 338 8.12 24.41 -18.07
N ILE A 339 6.81 24.36 -17.84
CA ILE A 339 5.90 23.42 -18.51
C ILE A 339 5.77 23.80 -19.98
N GLY A 340 5.95 22.83 -20.90
CA GLY A 340 5.81 23.07 -22.33
C GLY A 340 5.94 21.82 -23.22
N PRO A 341 5.66 21.94 -24.52
CA PRO A 341 5.62 20.81 -25.47
C PRO A 341 6.95 20.06 -25.64
N ALA A 342 8.08 20.74 -25.54
CA ALA A 342 9.41 20.14 -25.65
C ALA A 342 9.80 19.42 -24.34
N GLY A 343 9.55 20.08 -23.21
CA GLY A 343 9.91 19.66 -21.86
C GLY A 343 8.81 18.93 -21.09
N PRO A 344 8.56 19.28 -19.81
CA PRO A 344 7.56 18.62 -18.97
C PRO A 344 6.13 19.04 -19.32
N LEU A 345 5.19 18.10 -19.29
CA LEU A 345 3.74 18.34 -19.41
C LEU A 345 3.06 18.11 -18.07
N MET A 346 2.16 19.01 -17.64
CA MET A 346 1.41 18.88 -16.39
C MET A 346 -0.10 18.88 -16.63
N GLY A 347 -0.81 17.94 -16.02
CA GLY A 347 -2.24 18.04 -15.75
C GLY A 347 -2.59 17.75 -14.29
N ILE A 348 -3.85 17.97 -13.91
CA ILE A 348 -4.28 17.95 -12.51
C ILE A 348 -5.50 17.07 -12.34
N VAL A 349 -5.44 16.16 -11.36
CA VAL A 349 -6.56 15.39 -10.84
C VAL A 349 -6.86 15.88 -9.43
N GLN A 350 -8.05 16.42 -9.19
CA GLN A 350 -8.53 16.68 -7.84
C GLN A 350 -9.30 15.46 -7.33
N TYR A 351 -9.08 15.09 -6.07
CA TYR A 351 -9.83 14.02 -5.43
C TYR A 351 -10.51 14.46 -4.13
N GLY A 352 -11.53 13.69 -3.77
CA GLY A 352 -12.32 13.85 -2.55
C GLY A 352 -12.94 12.50 -2.23
N ASP A 353 -14.27 12.42 -2.20
CA ASP A 353 -14.98 11.13 -2.26
C ASP A 353 -14.69 10.37 -3.57
N ASN A 354 -14.58 11.10 -4.68
CA ASN A 354 -14.28 10.60 -6.02
C ASN A 354 -13.24 11.52 -6.72
N PRO A 355 -12.29 10.94 -7.49
CA PRO A 355 -11.35 11.71 -8.29
C PRO A 355 -11.97 12.26 -9.58
N SER A 356 -11.37 13.33 -10.10
CA SER A 356 -11.69 13.94 -11.39
C SER A 356 -10.52 14.74 -11.92
N ALA A 357 -10.17 14.57 -13.19
CA ALA A 357 -9.31 15.52 -13.90
C ALA A 357 -9.95 16.92 -13.84
N GLN A 358 -9.17 17.93 -13.50
CA GLN A 358 -9.51 19.35 -13.71
C GLN A 358 -9.11 19.76 -15.12
N PHE A 359 -7.96 19.26 -15.59
CA PHE A 359 -7.51 19.32 -16.96
C PHE A 359 -6.41 18.28 -17.22
N ASN A 360 -6.18 17.96 -18.50
CA ASN A 360 -5.29 16.91 -18.97
C ASN A 360 -3.89 17.44 -19.34
N LEU A 361 -2.93 16.54 -19.60
CA LEU A 361 -1.52 16.86 -19.89
C LEU A 361 -1.31 17.88 -21.03
N ARG A 362 -2.28 18.00 -21.95
CA ARG A 362 -2.20 18.88 -23.12
C ARG A 362 -3.21 20.03 -23.13
N THR A 363 -3.92 20.27 -22.03
CA THR A 363 -4.91 21.37 -21.95
C THR A 363 -4.25 22.73 -21.76
N HIS A 364 -3.10 22.79 -21.07
CA HIS A 364 -2.32 24.00 -20.89
C HIS A 364 -0.84 23.69 -21.19
N MET A 365 -0.31 24.30 -22.26
CA MET A 365 0.99 23.97 -22.85
C MET A 365 2.08 25.00 -22.54
N ASN A 366 1.87 25.87 -21.55
CA ASN A 366 2.85 26.81 -21.00
C ASN A 366 2.53 27.09 -19.52
N SER A 367 3.54 27.45 -18.71
CA SER A 367 3.37 27.71 -17.28
C SER A 367 2.45 28.90 -16.94
N ARG A 368 2.32 29.90 -17.82
CA ARG A 368 1.51 31.12 -17.60
C ARG A 368 0.01 30.79 -17.61
N ASP A 369 -0.47 30.16 -18.67
CA ASP A 369 -1.87 29.74 -18.80
C ASP A 369 -2.24 28.67 -17.76
N LEU A 370 -1.32 27.73 -17.52
CA LEU A 370 -1.47 26.68 -16.52
C LEU A 370 -1.66 27.28 -15.11
N ARG A 371 -0.87 28.29 -14.74
CA ARG A 371 -1.06 29.03 -13.48
C ARG A 371 -2.44 29.68 -13.40
N THR A 372 -2.88 30.40 -14.43
CA THR A 372 -4.21 31.02 -14.44
C THR A 372 -5.35 30.00 -14.42
N ALA A 373 -5.14 28.79 -14.95
CA ALA A 373 -6.07 27.67 -14.82
C ALA A 373 -6.10 27.09 -13.39
N ILE A 374 -4.94 26.89 -12.76
CA ILE A 374 -4.80 26.47 -11.36
C ILE A 374 -5.52 27.44 -10.43
N GLU A 375 -5.33 28.74 -10.62
CA GLU A 375 -5.98 29.80 -9.82
C GLU A 375 -7.52 29.72 -9.86
N LYS A 376 -8.12 29.16 -10.93
CA LYS A 376 -9.58 28.98 -11.08
C LYS A 376 -10.16 27.70 -10.45
N ILE A 377 -9.33 26.68 -10.14
CA ILE A 377 -9.80 25.40 -9.57
C ILE A 377 -10.57 25.61 -8.25
N THR A 378 -11.76 25.02 -8.12
CA THR A 378 -12.60 25.07 -6.90
C THR A 378 -12.47 23.79 -6.07
N GLN A 379 -12.66 23.90 -4.74
CA GLN A 379 -12.58 22.75 -3.83
C GLN A 379 -13.90 21.96 -3.86
N ARG A 380 -13.84 20.66 -4.15
CA ARG A 380 -15.04 19.79 -4.25
C ARG A 380 -15.55 19.26 -2.90
N GLY A 381 -14.68 19.13 -1.90
CA GLY A 381 -15.02 18.53 -0.60
C GLY A 381 -15.05 17.00 -0.62
N GLY A 382 -15.55 16.42 0.47
CA GLY A 382 -15.65 14.96 0.67
C GLY A 382 -14.56 14.39 1.59
N LEU A 383 -14.42 13.07 1.58
CA LEU A 383 -13.34 12.30 2.18
C LEU A 383 -11.98 12.55 1.47
N SER A 384 -10.88 11.96 1.94
CA SER A 384 -9.55 12.02 1.29
C SER A 384 -9.17 10.64 0.74
N ASN A 385 -9.87 10.18 -0.30
CA ASN A 385 -9.69 8.87 -0.92
C ASN A 385 -8.54 8.85 -1.95
N ALA A 386 -7.29 8.94 -1.46
CA ALA A 386 -6.09 8.98 -2.29
C ALA A 386 -5.86 7.67 -3.06
N GLY A 387 -6.23 6.51 -2.51
CA GLY A 387 -6.12 5.21 -3.20
C GLY A 387 -7.00 5.16 -4.45
N ARG A 388 -8.26 5.60 -4.32
CA ARG A 388 -9.18 5.78 -5.46
C ARG A 388 -8.62 6.75 -6.49
N ALA A 389 -7.97 7.83 -6.05
CA ALA A 389 -7.35 8.82 -6.94
C ALA A 389 -6.19 8.23 -7.76
N ILE A 390 -5.30 7.47 -7.12
CA ILE A 390 -4.19 6.77 -7.79
C ILE A 390 -4.72 5.73 -8.80
N SER A 391 -5.80 5.02 -8.46
CA SER A 391 -6.44 4.07 -9.39
C SER A 391 -7.00 4.76 -10.64
N PHE A 392 -7.66 5.92 -10.48
CA PHE A 392 -8.15 6.74 -11.60
C PHE A 392 -7.02 7.32 -12.46
N VAL A 393 -5.95 7.80 -11.84
CA VAL A 393 -4.76 8.31 -12.56
C VAL A 393 -4.16 7.23 -13.44
N THR A 394 -4.07 6.01 -12.92
CA THR A 394 -3.56 4.83 -13.64
C THR A 394 -4.48 4.39 -14.77
N LYS A 395 -5.79 4.29 -14.52
CA LYS A 395 -6.76 3.71 -15.47
C LYS A 395 -7.28 4.69 -16.52
N ASN A 396 -7.26 5.99 -16.24
CA ASN A 396 -7.93 7.00 -17.05
C ASN A 396 -6.98 8.13 -17.47
N PHE A 397 -6.23 8.71 -16.52
CA PHE A 397 -5.47 9.94 -16.79
C PHE A 397 -4.30 9.72 -17.76
N PHE A 398 -3.44 8.71 -17.52
CA PHE A 398 -2.26 8.44 -18.35
C PHE A 398 -2.56 7.73 -19.69
N SER A 399 -3.60 8.16 -20.40
CA SER A 399 -3.98 7.65 -21.72
C SER A 399 -3.56 8.58 -22.86
N LYS A 400 -3.36 8.05 -24.07
CA LYS A 400 -3.06 8.84 -25.29
C LYS A 400 -4.12 9.92 -25.55
N ALA A 401 -5.39 9.61 -25.30
CA ALA A 401 -6.51 10.54 -25.45
C ALA A 401 -6.41 11.76 -24.51
N ASN A 402 -5.81 11.59 -23.34
CA ASN A 402 -5.54 12.66 -22.37
C ASN A 402 -4.14 13.29 -22.55
N GLY A 403 -3.47 13.02 -23.67
CA GLY A 403 -2.26 13.69 -24.10
C GLY A 403 -0.93 12.99 -23.76
N ASN A 404 -0.97 11.83 -23.09
CA ASN A 404 0.21 11.06 -22.71
C ASN A 404 1.08 10.73 -23.94
N ARG A 405 2.37 11.10 -23.87
CA ARG A 405 3.38 10.85 -24.91
C ARG A 405 3.81 9.39 -25.00
N GLY A 406 3.77 8.64 -23.89
CA GLY A 406 4.18 7.23 -23.80
C GLY A 406 5.68 6.97 -23.92
N SER A 407 6.44 7.89 -24.54
CA SER A 407 7.91 7.93 -24.59
C SER A 407 8.54 8.80 -23.50
N ALA A 408 7.73 9.49 -22.69
CA ALA A 408 8.15 10.23 -21.50
C ALA A 408 7.78 9.45 -20.24
N PRO A 409 8.58 9.49 -19.15
CA PRO A 409 8.20 8.88 -17.88
C PRO A 409 6.90 9.46 -17.33
N ASN A 410 5.96 8.58 -16.96
CA ASN A 410 4.73 8.97 -16.25
C ASN A 410 5.06 9.23 -14.77
N VAL A 411 4.68 10.38 -14.23
CA VAL A 411 4.93 10.78 -12.84
C VAL A 411 3.64 11.23 -12.17
N ALA A 412 3.27 10.62 -11.04
CA ALA A 412 2.10 11.00 -10.24
C ALA A 412 2.55 11.58 -8.89
N VAL A 413 2.31 12.88 -8.68
CA VAL A 413 2.61 13.54 -7.39
C VAL A 413 1.33 13.64 -6.57
N VAL A 414 1.21 12.80 -5.54
CA VAL A 414 0.04 12.76 -4.64
C VAL A 414 0.29 13.65 -3.43
N ILE A 415 -0.65 14.55 -3.12
CA ILE A 415 -0.61 15.43 -1.94
C ILE A 415 -1.73 15.03 -0.98
N VAL A 416 -1.44 14.86 0.31
CA VAL A 416 -2.41 14.44 1.34
C VAL A 416 -2.27 15.27 2.63
N ASP A 417 -3.38 15.74 3.21
CA ASP A 417 -3.40 16.48 4.49
C ASP A 417 -3.43 15.56 5.74
N GLY A 418 -2.40 14.73 5.86
CA GLY A 418 -2.12 13.92 7.05
C GLY A 418 -2.07 12.43 6.74
N TRP A 419 -3.23 11.83 6.46
CA TRP A 419 -3.34 10.44 6.02
C TRP A 419 -4.64 10.23 5.21
N PRO A 420 -4.66 9.27 4.26
CA PRO A 420 -5.84 8.99 3.45
C PRO A 420 -6.95 8.28 4.24
N THR A 421 -8.19 8.43 3.76
CA THR A 421 -9.37 7.73 4.30
C THR A 421 -9.65 6.39 3.63
N ASP A 422 -8.86 6.02 2.62
CA ASP A 422 -8.86 4.69 1.99
C ASP A 422 -7.45 4.06 2.00
N LYS A 423 -7.36 2.79 1.59
CA LYS A 423 -6.09 2.08 1.42
C LYS A 423 -5.43 2.46 0.10
N VAL A 424 -4.11 2.59 0.11
CA VAL A 424 -3.31 2.98 -1.05
C VAL A 424 -2.46 1.85 -1.61
N GLU A 425 -2.12 0.81 -0.83
CA GLU A 425 -1.15 -0.24 -1.24
C GLU A 425 -1.52 -0.87 -2.59
N GLU A 426 -2.78 -1.32 -2.77
CA GLU A 426 -3.21 -1.99 -4.00
C GLU A 426 -3.31 -1.04 -5.22
N ALA A 427 -3.85 0.16 -5.03
CA ALA A 427 -3.99 1.11 -6.13
C ALA A 427 -2.62 1.63 -6.59
N SER A 428 -1.73 1.88 -5.64
CA SER A 428 -0.36 2.32 -5.90
C SER A 428 0.46 1.21 -6.53
N ARG A 429 0.34 -0.03 -6.03
CA ARG A 429 0.87 -1.22 -6.70
C ARG A 429 0.50 -1.21 -8.18
N PHE A 430 -0.79 -1.14 -8.52
CA PHE A 430 -1.23 -1.16 -9.92
C PHE A 430 -0.62 -0.02 -10.76
N ALA A 431 -0.43 1.16 -10.18
CA ALA A 431 0.27 2.28 -10.83
C ALA A 431 1.75 1.98 -11.11
N ARG A 432 2.49 1.43 -10.13
CA ARG A 432 3.91 1.02 -10.28
C ARG A 432 4.07 -0.09 -11.31
N GLU A 433 3.16 -1.07 -11.30
CA GLU A 433 3.09 -2.14 -12.29
C GLU A 433 2.83 -1.59 -13.70
N SER A 434 2.07 -0.49 -13.82
CA SER A 434 1.84 0.28 -15.05
C SER A 434 2.98 1.27 -15.40
N GLY A 435 4.11 1.25 -14.68
CA GLY A 435 5.26 2.12 -14.93
C GLY A 435 5.09 3.59 -14.50
N ILE A 436 4.14 3.90 -13.61
CA ILE A 436 3.91 5.27 -13.12
C ILE A 436 4.74 5.51 -11.86
N ASN A 437 5.54 6.57 -11.89
CA ASN A 437 6.37 7.02 -10.77
C ASN A 437 5.53 7.78 -9.74
N ILE A 438 5.14 7.11 -8.64
CA ILE A 438 4.44 7.76 -7.53
C ILE A 438 5.42 8.48 -6.62
N PHE A 439 5.25 9.80 -6.54
CA PHE A 439 5.74 10.66 -5.46
C PHE A 439 4.61 10.92 -4.46
N PHE A 440 4.93 10.94 -3.17
CA PHE A 440 3.95 11.11 -2.09
C PHE A 440 4.35 12.23 -1.14
N ILE A 441 3.57 13.33 -1.17
CA ILE A 441 3.75 14.52 -0.33
C ILE A 441 2.76 14.44 0.84
N THR A 442 3.29 14.16 2.03
CA THR A 442 2.49 14.06 3.26
C THR A 442 2.63 15.36 4.05
N ILE A 443 1.54 16.12 4.18
CA ILE A 443 1.52 17.39 4.93
C ILE A 443 0.82 17.16 6.27
N GLU A 444 1.41 17.59 7.39
CA GLU A 444 0.86 17.36 8.75
C GLU A 444 0.48 15.88 9.02
N GLY A 445 1.44 14.99 8.75
CA GLY A 445 1.32 13.55 8.95
C GLY A 445 0.95 13.14 10.38
N ALA A 446 0.39 11.93 10.52
CA ALA A 446 -0.14 11.43 11.79
C ALA A 446 0.90 11.44 12.94
N THR A 447 0.56 12.10 14.04
CA THR A 447 1.30 12.01 15.31
C THR A 447 1.13 10.61 15.93
N GLU A 448 1.99 10.24 16.89
CA GLU A 448 1.99 8.91 17.52
C GLU A 448 0.60 8.51 18.07
N ASN A 449 -0.09 9.46 18.70
CA ASN A 449 -1.43 9.26 19.26
C ASN A 449 -2.50 9.03 18.17
N GLU A 450 -2.30 9.59 16.98
CA GLU A 450 -3.19 9.51 15.83
C GLU A 450 -2.98 8.22 15.00
N LYS A 451 -1.78 7.63 15.01
CA LYS A 451 -1.44 6.43 14.19
C LYS A 451 -2.44 5.28 14.32
N GLN A 452 -3.03 5.09 15.50
CA GLN A 452 -4.04 4.03 15.75
C GLN A 452 -5.38 4.21 14.99
N TYR A 453 -5.60 5.38 14.37
CA TYR A 453 -6.78 5.72 13.55
C TYR A 453 -6.42 5.90 12.05
N VAL A 454 -5.19 5.56 11.67
CA VAL A 454 -4.75 5.59 10.27
C VAL A 454 -5.20 4.30 9.58
N VAL A 455 -6.04 4.44 8.56
CA VAL A 455 -6.68 3.33 7.80
C VAL A 455 -5.66 2.34 7.22
N GLU A 456 -4.47 2.84 6.89
CA GLU A 456 -3.34 2.05 6.42
C GLU A 456 -2.02 2.56 7.02
N PRO A 457 -1.47 1.90 8.05
CA PRO A 457 -0.13 2.20 8.55
C PRO A 457 0.92 2.14 7.43
N ASN A 458 1.90 3.04 7.47
CA ASN A 458 2.94 3.20 6.46
C ASN A 458 2.42 3.44 5.02
N PHE A 459 1.23 4.05 4.85
CA PHE A 459 0.62 4.37 3.55
C PHE A 459 1.58 5.03 2.56
N SER A 460 2.41 5.97 3.01
CA SER A 460 3.37 6.68 2.14
C SER A 460 4.44 5.73 1.59
N HIS A 461 4.98 4.83 2.42
CA HIS A 461 5.91 3.78 2.00
C HIS A 461 5.23 2.78 1.06
N LYS A 462 3.98 2.39 1.34
CA LYS A 462 3.15 1.52 0.49
C LYS A 462 2.83 2.13 -0.87
N ALA A 463 2.79 3.46 -0.98
CA ALA A 463 2.44 4.18 -2.20
C ALA A 463 3.62 4.41 -3.15
N VAL A 464 4.76 4.85 -2.63
CA VAL A 464 5.94 5.21 -3.43
C VAL A 464 6.60 4.04 -4.17
N CYS A 465 7.51 4.37 -5.09
CA CYS A 465 8.30 3.42 -5.88
C CYS A 465 9.37 2.67 -5.09
N ARG A 466 10.07 3.35 -4.17
CA ARG A 466 11.06 2.78 -3.24
C ARG A 466 11.03 3.58 -1.94
N THR A 467 11.33 2.92 -0.81
CA THR A 467 11.30 3.53 0.53
C THR A 467 12.54 4.35 0.90
N ASN A 468 13.44 4.61 -0.06
CA ASN A 468 14.73 5.30 0.10
C ASN A 468 14.66 6.83 0.29
N GLY A 469 13.50 7.40 0.62
CA GLY A 469 13.31 8.84 0.84
C GLY A 469 13.36 9.74 -0.41
N PHE A 470 13.62 9.20 -1.60
CA PHE A 470 13.60 9.95 -2.87
C PHE A 470 12.19 10.28 -3.34
N TYR A 471 11.27 9.33 -3.21
CA TYR A 471 9.89 9.47 -3.70
C TYR A 471 8.93 10.10 -2.67
N SER A 472 9.31 10.14 -1.39
CA SER A 472 8.50 10.73 -0.32
C SER A 472 8.98 12.13 0.07
N LEU A 473 8.03 13.01 0.39
CA LEU A 473 8.26 14.36 0.92
C LEU A 473 7.35 14.59 2.13
N ASN A 474 7.94 14.65 3.32
CA ASN A 474 7.20 14.89 4.56
C ASN A 474 7.28 16.37 4.95
N VAL A 475 6.14 17.03 5.05
CA VAL A 475 6.02 18.49 5.24
C VAL A 475 5.33 18.79 6.57
N GLN A 476 6.07 19.38 7.51
CA GLN A 476 5.60 19.59 8.89
C GLN A 476 4.43 20.58 9.02
N SER A 477 4.24 21.47 8.04
CA SER A 477 3.11 22.41 8.02
C SER A 477 2.85 22.91 6.61
N TRP A 478 1.59 23.20 6.30
CA TRP A 478 1.17 23.84 5.06
C TRP A 478 1.96 25.10 4.69
N PHE A 479 2.38 25.91 5.68
CA PHE A 479 3.19 27.09 5.42
C PHE A 479 4.60 26.78 4.89
N SER A 480 5.13 25.58 5.17
CA SER A 480 6.44 25.14 4.68
C SER A 480 6.39 24.41 3.33
N LEU A 481 5.20 24.22 2.73
CA LEU A 481 5.04 23.48 1.47
C LEU A 481 5.84 24.11 0.31
N HIS A 482 5.92 25.44 0.23
CA HIS A 482 6.75 26.13 -0.78
C HIS A 482 8.23 25.71 -0.75
N LYS A 483 8.76 25.28 0.41
CA LYS A 483 10.16 24.88 0.55
C LYS A 483 10.48 23.56 -0.15
N THR A 484 9.47 22.76 -0.52
CA THR A 484 9.70 21.52 -1.27
C THR A 484 9.67 21.68 -2.78
N VAL A 485 9.34 22.86 -3.33
CA VAL A 485 9.25 23.09 -4.79
C VAL A 485 10.54 22.65 -5.50
N GLN A 486 11.68 23.24 -5.13
CA GLN A 486 12.97 22.93 -5.76
C GLN A 486 13.43 21.48 -5.51
N ALA A 487 13.12 20.93 -4.33
CA ALA A 487 13.41 19.54 -4.01
C ALA A 487 12.58 18.57 -4.85
N LEU A 488 11.30 18.88 -5.12
CA LEU A 488 10.43 18.09 -5.98
C LEU A 488 10.84 18.20 -7.44
N VAL A 489 11.04 19.42 -7.96
CA VAL A 489 11.50 19.69 -9.35
C VAL A 489 12.74 18.85 -9.66
N LYS A 490 13.79 18.96 -8.82
CA LYS A 490 15.02 18.17 -9.00
C LYS A 490 14.77 16.65 -9.00
N ARG A 491 13.82 16.15 -8.22
CA ARG A 491 13.53 14.70 -8.13
C ARG A 491 12.65 14.18 -9.28
N VAL A 492 11.77 15.01 -9.85
CA VAL A 492 10.94 14.60 -11.00
C VAL A 492 11.67 14.74 -12.34
N CYS A 493 12.65 15.64 -12.45
CA CYS A 493 13.51 15.76 -13.64
C CYS A 493 14.69 14.77 -13.66
N ASP A 494 14.95 14.05 -12.56
CA ASP A 494 16.00 13.03 -12.41
C ASP A 494 15.52 11.70 -13.05
N THR A 495 15.47 11.68 -14.40
CA THR A 495 14.82 10.62 -15.19
C THR A 495 15.41 9.24 -14.99
N ASP A 496 16.72 9.14 -14.76
CA ASP A 496 17.43 7.89 -14.55
C ASP A 496 16.98 7.19 -13.26
N ARG A 497 16.47 7.97 -12.31
CA ARG A 497 15.90 7.47 -11.06
C ARG A 497 14.40 7.27 -11.12
N LEU A 498 13.71 7.60 -12.21
CA LEU A 498 12.28 7.34 -12.43
C LEU A 498 11.98 5.86 -12.78
N ALA A 499 12.68 4.94 -12.14
CA ALA A 499 12.62 3.49 -12.33
C ALA A 499 11.65 2.84 -11.32
N CYS A 500 10.37 3.21 -11.42
CA CYS A 500 9.25 2.62 -10.66
C CYS A 500 8.71 1.31 -11.25
N SER A 501 9.21 0.92 -12.42
CA SER A 501 8.76 -0.26 -13.16
C SER A 501 8.94 -1.55 -12.36
N LYS A 502 8.02 -2.51 -12.61
CA LYS A 502 8.17 -3.89 -12.16
C LYS A 502 9.42 -4.49 -12.81
N THR A 503 10.39 -4.90 -12.00
CA THR A 503 11.58 -5.66 -12.41
C THR A 503 11.66 -6.96 -11.62
N CYS A 504 12.51 -7.89 -12.06
CA CYS A 504 12.90 -9.06 -11.29
C CYS A 504 13.44 -8.69 -9.89
N LEU A 505 14.16 -7.56 -9.77
CA LEU A 505 14.90 -7.21 -8.56
C LEU A 505 14.02 -6.64 -7.43
N ASN A 506 12.82 -6.13 -7.73
CA ASN A 506 11.92 -5.45 -6.78
C ASN A 506 10.49 -6.02 -6.69
N SER A 507 10.26 -7.26 -7.14
CA SER A 507 8.89 -7.81 -7.26
C SER A 507 8.72 -9.27 -6.83
N ALA A 508 9.62 -9.81 -6.00
CA ALA A 508 9.60 -11.21 -5.56
C ALA A 508 9.37 -11.39 -4.04
N ASP A 509 8.85 -12.55 -3.67
CA ASP A 509 8.98 -13.14 -2.33
C ASP A 509 9.93 -14.34 -2.50
N ILE A 510 11.16 -14.23 -1.98
CA ILE A 510 12.24 -15.20 -2.19
C ILE A 510 12.44 -16.05 -0.93
N GLY A 511 12.03 -17.30 -1.00
CA GLY A 511 12.21 -18.27 0.08
C GLY A 511 13.42 -19.16 -0.18
N PHE A 512 14.46 -19.02 0.64
CA PHE A 512 15.58 -19.94 0.65
C PHE A 512 15.22 -21.21 1.43
N VAL A 513 15.49 -22.38 0.85
CA VAL A 513 15.33 -23.69 1.49
C VAL A 513 16.72 -24.32 1.56
N ILE A 514 17.31 -24.31 2.75
CA ILE A 514 18.75 -24.48 2.95
C ILE A 514 19.00 -25.82 3.66
N ASP A 515 19.73 -26.71 2.99
CA ASP A 515 20.22 -27.94 3.59
C ASP A 515 21.22 -27.62 4.72
N GLY A 516 20.96 -28.18 5.91
CA GLY A 516 21.82 -28.10 7.09
C GLY A 516 22.32 -29.47 7.56
N SER A 517 22.27 -30.48 6.69
CA SER A 517 22.62 -31.88 6.96
C SER A 517 24.12 -32.10 7.23
N SER A 518 24.43 -33.33 7.67
CA SER A 518 25.77 -33.75 8.07
C SER A 518 26.76 -33.92 6.92
N SER A 519 26.30 -34.03 5.66
CA SER A 519 27.18 -34.03 4.48
C SER A 519 27.75 -32.64 4.22
N VAL A 520 26.92 -31.60 4.34
CA VAL A 520 27.33 -30.20 4.18
C VAL A 520 28.44 -29.86 5.18
N GLY A 521 28.18 -30.04 6.48
CA GLY A 521 29.13 -29.69 7.54
C GLY A 521 29.32 -28.18 7.77
N THR A 522 29.84 -27.84 8.95
CA THR A 522 29.86 -26.46 9.48
C THR A 522 30.59 -25.45 8.58
N GLY A 523 31.66 -25.85 7.89
CA GLY A 523 32.45 -24.97 7.02
C GLY A 523 31.68 -24.57 5.77
N ASN A 524 31.31 -25.57 4.96
CA ASN A 524 30.53 -25.37 3.74
C ASN A 524 29.19 -24.68 3.99
N PHE A 525 28.54 -24.96 5.14
CA PHE A 525 27.31 -24.27 5.51
C PHE A 525 27.49 -22.76 5.66
N ARG A 526 28.67 -22.27 6.06
CA ARG A 526 28.99 -20.83 6.03
C ARG A 526 29.16 -20.31 4.60
N THR A 527 29.73 -21.09 3.69
CA THR A 527 29.79 -20.74 2.26
C THR A 527 28.39 -20.69 1.63
N VAL A 528 27.48 -21.61 1.98
CA VAL A 528 26.06 -21.58 1.58
C VAL A 528 25.36 -20.31 2.10
N LEU A 529 25.50 -19.97 3.38
CA LEU A 529 24.95 -18.72 3.92
C LEU A 529 25.56 -17.48 3.26
N GLN A 530 26.85 -17.52 2.88
CA GLN A 530 27.50 -16.43 2.15
C GLN A 530 26.99 -16.31 0.71
N PHE A 531 26.65 -17.42 0.05
CA PHE A 531 25.96 -17.42 -1.24
C PHE A 531 24.55 -16.82 -1.12
N VAL A 532 23.75 -17.28 -0.15
CA VAL A 532 22.40 -16.74 0.14
C VAL A 532 22.46 -15.24 0.43
N ALA A 533 23.45 -14.80 1.22
CA ALA A 533 23.69 -13.38 1.51
C ALA A 533 24.18 -12.60 0.28
N ASN A 534 24.95 -13.20 -0.63
CA ASN A 534 25.37 -12.54 -1.86
C ASN A 534 24.18 -12.37 -2.83
N LEU A 535 23.42 -13.43 -3.09
CA LEU A 535 22.24 -13.37 -3.96
C LEU A 535 21.19 -12.37 -3.43
N SER A 536 21.04 -12.27 -2.10
CA SER A 536 20.15 -11.30 -1.44
C SER A 536 20.55 -9.83 -1.64
N LYS A 537 21.80 -9.50 -1.98
CA LYS A 537 22.24 -8.11 -2.19
C LYS A 537 21.71 -7.51 -3.49
N GLU A 538 21.52 -8.33 -4.51
CA GLU A 538 21.14 -7.92 -5.86
C GLU A 538 19.68 -7.44 -5.95
N PHE A 539 18.82 -7.92 -5.04
CA PHE A 539 17.41 -7.52 -4.96
C PHE A 539 17.22 -6.26 -4.12
N GLU A 540 16.24 -5.42 -4.48
CA GLU A 540 15.82 -4.29 -3.65
C GLU A 540 14.86 -4.80 -2.57
N ILE A 541 15.30 -4.79 -1.30
CA ILE A 541 14.57 -5.42 -0.19
C ILE A 541 13.72 -4.40 0.56
N SER A 542 12.39 -4.61 0.58
CA SER A 542 11.44 -3.86 1.41
C SER A 542 10.06 -4.55 1.51
N ASP A 543 9.19 -4.09 2.43
CA ASP A 543 7.78 -4.51 2.57
C ASP A 543 6.97 -4.43 1.25
N ILE A 544 7.40 -3.57 0.33
CA ILE A 544 6.72 -3.27 -0.94
C ILE A 544 7.48 -3.82 -2.17
N ASP A 545 8.78 -4.07 -2.03
CA ASP A 545 9.71 -4.52 -3.06
C ASP A 545 9.98 -6.04 -2.89
N THR A 546 11.22 -6.50 -2.91
CA THR A 546 11.51 -7.92 -2.67
C THR A 546 11.50 -8.23 -1.17
N ARG A 547 10.81 -9.31 -0.77
CA ARG A 547 10.87 -9.84 0.61
C ARG A 547 11.62 -11.17 0.60
N ILE A 548 12.35 -11.46 1.68
CA ILE A 548 13.19 -12.66 1.78
C ILE A 548 12.86 -13.43 3.06
N GLY A 549 12.79 -14.76 2.97
CA GLY A 549 12.62 -15.67 4.09
C GLY A 549 13.54 -16.89 3.95
N ALA A 550 13.78 -17.60 5.05
CA ALA A 550 14.64 -18.79 5.05
C ALA A 550 14.05 -19.92 5.89
N VAL A 551 14.11 -21.13 5.35
CA VAL A 551 13.85 -22.41 6.01
C VAL A 551 15.16 -23.19 5.99
N GLN A 552 15.57 -23.74 7.14
CA GLN A 552 16.62 -24.76 7.18
C GLN A 552 15.97 -26.14 7.33
N TYR A 553 16.56 -27.16 6.71
CA TYR A 553 16.11 -28.55 6.88
C TYR A 553 17.27 -29.51 7.13
N THR A 554 16.93 -30.61 7.79
CA THR A 554 17.72 -31.84 7.89
C THR A 554 16.76 -33.03 7.70
N TYR A 555 16.64 -33.94 8.68
CA TYR A 555 15.47 -34.81 8.83
C TYR A 555 14.22 -33.99 9.21
N GLU A 556 14.40 -32.95 10.02
CA GLU A 556 13.37 -32.02 10.47
C GLU A 556 13.47 -30.67 9.74
N GLN A 557 12.45 -29.81 9.86
CA GLN A 557 12.38 -28.54 9.13
C GLN A 557 12.05 -27.39 10.09
N ARG A 558 12.78 -26.26 9.98
CA ARG A 558 12.54 -25.07 10.79
C ARG A 558 12.58 -23.77 9.99
N LEU A 559 11.65 -22.88 10.28
CA LEU A 559 11.64 -21.51 9.76
C LEU A 559 12.66 -20.67 10.53
N GLU A 560 13.72 -20.20 9.85
CA GLU A 560 14.70 -19.28 10.43
C GLU A 560 14.11 -17.85 10.52
N PHE A 561 13.43 -17.42 9.47
CA PHE A 561 12.64 -16.19 9.42
C PHE A 561 11.68 -16.16 8.23
N GLY A 562 10.52 -15.52 8.40
CA GLY A 562 9.51 -15.29 7.37
C GLY A 562 9.66 -13.96 6.63
N PHE A 563 8.89 -13.81 5.54
CA PHE A 563 8.89 -12.63 4.67
C PHE A 563 8.53 -11.29 5.34
N ASP A 564 7.94 -11.33 6.54
CA ASP A 564 7.45 -10.16 7.27
C ASP A 564 8.26 -9.87 8.55
N ASP A 565 9.32 -10.64 8.81
CA ASP A 565 10.12 -10.54 10.05
C ASP A 565 11.21 -9.44 9.95
N TYR A 566 11.69 -9.15 8.73
CA TYR A 566 12.70 -8.13 8.45
C TYR A 566 12.40 -7.38 7.15
N SER A 567 12.40 -6.04 7.20
CA SER A 567 11.99 -5.17 6.10
C SER A 567 13.14 -4.37 5.45
N THR A 568 14.39 -4.63 5.82
CA THR A 568 15.57 -3.95 5.26
C THR A 568 16.65 -4.93 4.78
N LYS A 569 17.42 -4.50 3.78
CA LYS A 569 18.60 -5.24 3.27
C LYS A 569 19.65 -5.49 4.37
N SER A 570 19.83 -4.56 5.31
CA SER A 570 20.74 -4.75 6.46
C SER A 570 20.28 -5.92 7.33
N ASP A 571 19.00 -5.93 7.71
CA ASP A 571 18.52 -6.84 8.74
C ASP A 571 18.39 -8.27 8.22
N ILE A 572 17.99 -8.44 6.95
CA ILE A 572 18.05 -9.72 6.23
C ILE A 572 19.49 -10.25 6.16
N LEU A 573 20.47 -9.45 5.74
CA LEU A 573 21.87 -9.88 5.65
C LEU A 573 22.46 -10.24 7.03
N ASN A 574 21.99 -9.60 8.09
CA ASN A 574 22.38 -9.93 9.46
C ASN A 574 21.62 -11.16 10.01
N ALA A 575 20.38 -11.41 9.58
CA ALA A 575 19.62 -12.61 9.90
C ALA A 575 20.24 -13.86 9.27
N ILE A 576 20.56 -13.82 7.97
CA ILE A 576 21.22 -14.91 7.23
C ILE A 576 22.53 -15.33 7.93
N LYS A 577 23.35 -14.38 8.38
CA LYS A 577 24.60 -14.67 9.12
C LYS A 577 24.37 -15.37 10.47
N ARG A 578 23.24 -15.12 11.14
CA ARG A 578 22.91 -15.70 12.45
C ARG A 578 22.39 -17.14 12.37
N VAL A 579 21.97 -17.61 11.19
CA VAL A 579 21.49 -18.99 11.00
C VAL A 579 22.54 -19.98 11.50
N GLY A 580 22.11 -20.90 12.36
CA GLY A 580 22.95 -21.93 12.96
C GLY A 580 22.96 -23.23 12.15
N TYR A 581 24.14 -23.80 11.92
CA TYR A 581 24.27 -25.17 11.42
C TYR A 581 23.59 -26.17 12.39
N TRP A 582 23.00 -27.24 11.86
CA TRP A 582 22.13 -28.15 12.63
C TRP A 582 22.63 -29.61 12.64
N SER A 583 23.11 -30.13 11.50
CA SER A 583 23.46 -31.54 11.28
C SER A 583 22.25 -32.49 11.29
N GLY A 584 22.33 -33.57 10.51
CA GLY A 584 21.26 -34.55 10.33
C GLY A 584 21.32 -35.21 8.95
N GLY A 585 20.24 -35.85 8.51
CA GLY A 585 20.07 -36.27 7.12
C GLY A 585 19.43 -35.19 6.25
N THR A 586 18.97 -35.56 5.05
CA THR A 586 18.50 -34.65 4.00
C THR A 586 17.09 -35.04 3.54
N SER A 587 16.04 -34.47 4.14
CA SER A 587 14.63 -34.72 3.80
C SER A 587 14.05 -33.55 2.98
N THR A 588 14.44 -33.48 1.71
CA THR A 588 14.17 -32.38 0.78
C THR A 588 12.69 -32.29 0.38
N GLY A 589 11.98 -33.41 0.26
CA GLY A 589 10.56 -33.43 -0.05
C GLY A 589 9.71 -32.82 1.07
N ALA A 590 10.01 -33.17 2.31
CA ALA A 590 9.46 -32.56 3.51
C ALA A 590 9.83 -31.07 3.62
N ALA A 591 11.06 -30.69 3.28
CA ALA A 591 11.50 -29.29 3.24
C ALA A 591 10.69 -28.43 2.28
N ILE A 592 10.42 -28.92 1.06
CA ILE A 592 9.55 -28.25 0.08
C ILE A 592 8.14 -28.07 0.65
N ASN A 593 7.53 -29.13 1.19
CA ASN A 593 6.19 -29.04 1.79
C ASN A 593 6.11 -28.06 2.97
N TYR A 594 7.13 -28.07 3.84
CA TYR A 594 7.22 -27.14 4.97
C TYR A 594 7.35 -25.69 4.49
N ALA A 595 8.21 -25.42 3.50
CA ALA A 595 8.36 -24.09 2.90
C ALA A 595 7.05 -23.60 2.27
N LEU A 596 6.28 -24.48 1.60
CA LEU A 596 4.98 -24.12 1.03
C LEU A 596 3.96 -23.69 2.09
N GLU A 597 3.88 -24.40 3.22
CA GLU A 597 2.85 -24.15 4.24
C GLU A 597 3.25 -23.11 5.31
N GLN A 598 4.54 -22.99 5.65
CA GLN A 598 5.01 -22.07 6.72
C GLN A 598 5.55 -20.74 6.18
N LEU A 599 6.05 -20.72 4.94
CA LEU A 599 6.64 -19.53 4.31
C LEU A 599 5.79 -19.02 3.13
N PHE A 600 5.65 -19.77 2.03
CA PHE A 600 4.94 -19.29 0.82
C PHE A 600 3.43 -19.10 1.02
N LYS A 601 2.83 -19.68 2.05
CA LYS A 601 1.46 -19.40 2.50
C LYS A 601 1.26 -17.95 2.99
N LYS A 602 2.34 -17.28 3.42
CA LYS A 602 2.38 -15.85 3.82
C LYS A 602 2.81 -14.92 2.66
N SER A 603 2.91 -15.45 1.45
CA SER A 603 3.29 -14.65 0.28
C SER A 603 2.21 -13.65 -0.14
N LYS A 604 2.65 -12.45 -0.50
CA LYS A 604 1.95 -11.41 -1.28
C LYS A 604 1.20 -11.99 -2.50
N PRO A 605 -0.14 -12.00 -2.68
CA PRO A 605 -0.74 -12.48 -3.94
C PRO A 605 -0.21 -11.80 -5.23
N ASN A 606 0.39 -10.61 -5.09
CA ASN A 606 1.01 -9.84 -6.16
C ASN A 606 2.54 -10.03 -6.31
N LYS A 607 3.16 -10.94 -5.56
CA LYS A 607 4.60 -11.20 -5.58
C LYS A 607 4.94 -12.45 -6.40
N ARG A 608 6.08 -12.41 -7.10
CA ARG A 608 6.67 -13.62 -7.70
C ARG A 608 7.19 -14.50 -6.58
N LYS A 609 6.62 -15.69 -6.40
CA LYS A 609 7.11 -16.66 -5.42
C LYS A 609 8.32 -17.39 -6.02
N LEU A 610 9.50 -17.11 -5.49
CA LEU A 610 10.74 -17.78 -5.91
C LEU A 610 11.23 -18.64 -4.76
N MET A 611 11.29 -19.96 -4.95
CA MET A 611 11.95 -20.88 -4.02
C MET A 611 13.35 -21.16 -4.53
N ILE A 612 14.35 -20.99 -3.66
CA ILE A 612 15.75 -21.27 -4.00
C ILE A 612 16.22 -22.35 -3.02
N LEU A 613 16.21 -23.58 -3.50
CA LEU A 613 16.57 -24.77 -2.74
C LEU A 613 18.04 -25.07 -2.95
N ILE A 614 18.78 -25.32 -1.87
CA ILE A 614 20.22 -25.61 -1.89
C ILE A 614 20.45 -26.91 -1.12
N THR A 615 21.05 -27.90 -1.76
CA THR A 615 21.31 -29.27 -1.25
C THR A 615 22.70 -29.75 -1.68
N ASP A 616 23.34 -30.64 -0.91
CA ASP A 616 24.64 -31.24 -1.28
C ASP A 616 24.62 -32.75 -1.52
N GLY A 617 23.47 -33.38 -1.32
CA GLY A 617 23.28 -34.81 -1.44
C GLY A 617 21.93 -35.22 -2.03
N ARG A 618 21.67 -36.52 -1.98
CA ARG A 618 20.41 -37.15 -2.42
C ARG A 618 19.38 -37.16 -1.30
N SER A 619 18.10 -36.98 -1.62
CA SER A 619 17.04 -36.96 -0.60
C SER A 619 16.73 -38.35 -0.03
N TYR A 620 16.36 -38.42 1.25
CA TYR A 620 15.81 -39.64 1.87
C TYR A 620 14.30 -39.85 1.59
N ASP A 621 13.63 -38.87 0.96
CA ASP A 621 12.19 -38.84 0.71
C ASP A 621 11.83 -38.41 -0.73
N ASP A 622 10.59 -38.65 -1.15
CA ASP A 622 10.15 -38.32 -2.51
C ASP A 622 10.03 -36.82 -2.74
N VAL A 623 10.85 -36.28 -3.65
CA VAL A 623 10.84 -34.87 -4.03
C VAL A 623 9.85 -34.53 -5.16
N ARG A 624 9.35 -35.53 -5.89
CA ARG A 624 8.51 -35.35 -7.10
C ARG A 624 7.16 -34.72 -6.76
N ILE A 625 6.43 -35.30 -5.81
CA ILE A 625 5.10 -34.80 -5.44
C ILE A 625 5.18 -33.41 -4.77
N PRO A 626 6.08 -33.15 -3.82
CA PRO A 626 6.26 -31.80 -3.24
C PRO A 626 6.62 -30.74 -4.28
N ALA A 627 7.54 -31.03 -5.21
CA ALA A 627 7.91 -30.10 -6.29
C ALA A 627 6.74 -29.78 -7.21
N MET A 628 5.99 -30.79 -7.66
CA MET A 628 4.79 -30.62 -8.48
C MET A 628 3.73 -29.73 -7.78
N VAL A 629 3.53 -29.92 -6.47
CA VAL A 629 2.62 -29.08 -5.66
C VAL A 629 3.16 -27.66 -5.49
N ALA A 630 4.48 -27.45 -5.43
CA ALA A 630 5.10 -26.12 -5.42
C ALA A 630 4.82 -25.37 -6.73
N HIS A 631 5.10 -26.00 -7.87
CA HIS A 631 4.87 -25.42 -9.19
C HIS A 631 3.38 -25.09 -9.39
N HIS A 632 2.46 -25.99 -9.02
CA HIS A 632 1.02 -25.75 -9.09
C HIS A 632 0.51 -24.66 -8.11
N LYS A 633 1.21 -24.40 -6.99
CA LYS A 633 0.95 -23.25 -6.09
C LYS A 633 1.52 -21.91 -6.63
N GLY A 634 2.08 -21.92 -7.84
CA GLY A 634 2.67 -20.76 -8.50
C GLY A 634 4.04 -20.38 -7.94
N VAL A 635 4.79 -21.35 -7.40
CA VAL A 635 6.15 -21.16 -6.89
C VAL A 635 7.16 -21.61 -7.95
N ILE A 636 7.92 -20.65 -8.48
CA ILE A 636 9.04 -20.93 -9.38
C ILE A 636 10.19 -21.42 -8.52
N THR A 637 10.68 -22.61 -8.81
CA THR A 637 11.68 -23.31 -7.99
C THR A 637 13.00 -23.36 -8.73
N TYR A 638 14.03 -22.81 -8.11
CA TYR A 638 15.43 -22.95 -8.50
C TYR A 638 16.08 -23.99 -7.59
N ALA A 639 16.73 -25.00 -8.17
CA ALA A 639 17.39 -26.07 -7.44
C ALA A 639 18.92 -25.94 -7.63
N ILE A 640 19.66 -25.83 -6.54
CA ILE A 640 21.11 -25.66 -6.55
C ILE A 640 21.72 -26.86 -5.82
N GLY A 641 22.29 -27.78 -6.59
CA GLY A 641 23.07 -28.89 -6.08
C GLY A 641 24.54 -28.53 -5.97
N VAL A 642 25.18 -29.02 -4.91
CA VAL A 642 26.63 -28.87 -4.69
C VAL A 642 27.27 -30.24 -4.50
N ALA A 643 28.51 -30.41 -4.97
CA ALA A 643 29.36 -31.60 -4.75
C ALA A 643 28.72 -32.95 -5.12
N TRP A 644 27.98 -33.59 -4.21
CA TRP A 644 27.41 -34.93 -4.38
C TRP A 644 25.88 -34.93 -4.64
N ALA A 645 25.30 -33.76 -4.91
CA ALA A 645 23.88 -33.60 -5.17
C ALA A 645 23.39 -34.40 -6.38
N ALA A 646 22.23 -35.05 -6.25
CA ALA A 646 21.64 -35.88 -7.30
C ALA A 646 21.01 -35.02 -8.42
N GLN A 647 21.71 -34.89 -9.55
CA GLN A 647 21.26 -34.09 -10.71
C GLN A 647 19.84 -34.42 -11.17
N ASP A 648 19.45 -35.70 -11.12
CA ASP A 648 18.11 -36.17 -11.47
C ASP A 648 17.02 -35.67 -10.50
N GLU A 649 17.37 -35.43 -9.24
CA GLU A 649 16.46 -34.83 -8.25
C GLU A 649 16.41 -33.30 -8.40
N LEU A 650 17.52 -32.64 -8.75
CA LEU A 650 17.55 -31.19 -9.04
C LEU A 650 16.64 -30.83 -10.21
N GLU A 651 16.67 -31.61 -11.30
CA GLU A 651 15.83 -31.38 -12.48
C GLU A 651 14.33 -31.64 -12.23
N VAL A 652 14.01 -32.52 -11.27
CA VAL A 652 12.64 -32.76 -10.79
C VAL A 652 12.13 -31.62 -9.88
N ILE A 653 12.99 -31.10 -9.00
CA ILE A 653 12.66 -30.01 -8.08
C ILE A 653 12.50 -28.68 -8.85
N ALA A 654 13.36 -28.46 -9.84
CA ALA A 654 13.38 -27.27 -10.68
C ALA A 654 12.08 -27.05 -11.49
N THR A 655 11.66 -25.80 -11.61
CA THR A 655 10.57 -25.45 -12.52
C THR A 655 10.99 -25.64 -13.98
N HIS A 656 10.08 -26.14 -14.82
CA HIS A 656 10.39 -26.40 -16.22
C HIS A 656 10.48 -25.09 -17.04
N PRO A 657 11.44 -24.97 -17.98
CA PRO A 657 12.47 -25.96 -18.34
C PRO A 657 13.59 -26.05 -17.29
N ALA A 658 13.95 -27.29 -16.91
CA ALA A 658 14.87 -27.55 -15.81
C ALA A 658 16.24 -26.88 -16.00
N LYS A 659 16.81 -26.92 -17.21
CA LYS A 659 18.11 -26.29 -17.57
C LYS A 659 18.26 -24.80 -17.19
N ASP A 660 17.16 -24.07 -17.01
CA ASP A 660 17.16 -22.64 -16.67
C ASP A 660 16.91 -22.40 -15.17
N HIS A 661 16.66 -23.47 -14.41
CA HIS A 661 16.26 -23.45 -13.00
C HIS A 661 17.06 -24.40 -12.09
N SER A 662 17.63 -25.49 -12.62
CA SER A 662 18.57 -26.38 -11.93
C SER A 662 20.02 -25.95 -12.20
N PHE A 663 20.84 -25.93 -11.17
CA PHE A 663 22.28 -25.67 -11.24
C PHE A 663 23.04 -26.73 -10.45
N PHE A 664 24.13 -27.23 -11.02
CA PHE A 664 25.09 -28.09 -10.35
C PHE A 664 26.40 -27.33 -10.17
N VAL A 665 27.05 -27.50 -9.01
CA VAL A 665 28.27 -26.79 -8.63
C VAL A 665 29.23 -27.77 -7.98
N ASP A 666 30.40 -27.98 -8.58
CA ASP A 666 31.32 -29.06 -8.18
C ASP A 666 31.86 -28.91 -6.75
N GLU A 667 32.01 -27.66 -6.28
CA GLU A 667 32.57 -27.31 -4.96
C GLU A 667 31.78 -26.14 -4.34
N PHE A 668 31.61 -26.13 -3.01
CA PHE A 668 30.91 -25.05 -2.31
C PHE A 668 31.52 -23.66 -2.58
N ASP A 669 32.84 -23.55 -2.64
CA ASP A 669 33.52 -22.28 -2.88
C ASP A 669 33.27 -21.73 -4.30
N ASN A 670 32.75 -22.55 -5.23
CA ASN A 670 32.34 -22.09 -6.56
C ASN A 670 30.91 -21.50 -6.59
N LEU A 671 30.10 -21.63 -5.53
CA LEU A 671 28.71 -21.13 -5.46
C LEU A 671 28.57 -19.66 -5.87
N TYR A 672 29.51 -18.78 -5.46
CA TYR A 672 29.42 -17.35 -5.79
C TYR A 672 29.44 -17.08 -7.30
N LYS A 673 30.07 -17.94 -8.09
CA LYS A 673 30.17 -17.81 -9.56
C LYS A 673 28.81 -17.93 -10.24
N PHE A 674 27.86 -18.61 -9.59
CA PHE A 674 26.49 -18.80 -10.09
C PHE A 674 25.54 -17.65 -9.74
N VAL A 675 25.87 -16.76 -8.80
CA VAL A 675 25.00 -15.61 -8.43
C VAL A 675 24.55 -14.79 -9.65
N PRO A 676 25.43 -14.35 -10.57
CA PRO A 676 25.00 -13.60 -11.76
C PRO A 676 24.10 -14.41 -12.68
N LYS A 677 24.30 -15.74 -12.76
CA LYS A 677 23.52 -16.63 -13.64
C LYS A 677 22.13 -16.92 -13.07
N VAL A 678 22.02 -17.11 -11.76
CA VAL A 678 20.73 -17.23 -11.05
C VAL A 678 19.92 -15.94 -11.23
N ILE A 679 20.54 -14.76 -11.03
CA ILE A 679 19.89 -13.46 -11.29
C ILE A 679 19.48 -13.31 -12.76
N GLN A 680 20.36 -13.66 -13.71
CA GLN A 680 20.03 -13.62 -15.14
C GLN A 680 18.78 -14.46 -15.44
N ASN A 681 18.71 -15.70 -14.95
CA ASN A 681 17.59 -16.59 -15.22
C ASN A 681 16.29 -16.10 -14.55
N ILE A 682 16.37 -15.63 -13.29
CA ILE A 682 15.23 -14.97 -12.60
C ILE A 682 14.73 -13.76 -13.41
N CYS A 683 15.63 -12.97 -14.00
CA CYS A 683 15.27 -11.80 -14.82
C CYS A 683 14.75 -12.16 -16.21
N THR A 684 15.22 -13.25 -16.83
CA THR A 684 14.65 -13.78 -18.06
C THR A 684 13.23 -14.30 -17.81
N GLU A 685 13.02 -15.10 -16.76
CA GLU A 685 11.72 -15.68 -16.43
C GLU A 685 10.72 -14.63 -15.91
N PHE A 686 11.20 -13.54 -15.31
CA PHE A 686 10.35 -12.40 -14.97
C PHE A 686 9.79 -11.68 -16.22
N ASN A 687 10.56 -11.64 -17.31
CA ASN A 687 10.23 -10.93 -18.54
C ASN A 687 9.63 -11.81 -19.65
N SER A 688 9.81 -13.14 -19.60
CA SER A 688 9.21 -14.12 -20.52
C SER A 688 7.68 -14.16 -20.38
N GLN A 689 7.20 -14.07 -19.14
CA GLN A 689 5.78 -14.14 -18.82
C GLN A 689 5.06 -12.80 -19.10
N PRO A 690 3.80 -12.83 -19.56
CA PRO A 690 3.05 -11.62 -19.87
C PRO A 690 2.88 -10.71 -18.63
N ARG A 691 2.99 -9.40 -18.87
CA ARG A 691 2.62 -8.37 -17.89
C ARG A 691 1.09 -8.22 -17.94
N ASN A 692 0.42 -8.81 -16.95
CA ASN A 692 -1.05 -8.76 -16.75
C ASN A 692 -1.63 -7.33 -16.79
#